data_AF-A0A0M0HWP1-F1
#
_entry.id   AF-A0A0M0HWP1-F1
#
_cell.length_a   1.000
_cell.length_b   1.000
_cell.length_c   1.000
_cell.angle_alpha   90.00
_cell.angle_beta   90.00
_cell.angle_gamma   90.00
#
_symmetry.space_group_name_H-M   'P 1'
#
loop_
_entity.id
_entity.type
_entity.pdbx_description
1 polymer ?
#
loop_
_entity_poly.entity_id
_entity_poly.type
_entity_poly.pdbx_seq_one_letter_code
_entity_poly.pdbx_strand_id
1 'polypeptide(L)'
;MKLKLTAKQWVLPALLICQPALANELTTLSQRVAPDFAIAESVKVQSKDDTLEQLTAQYIASQQADGSWPDIDYSVILTDEAPFRAHLDRIVTLASASHLNNDVNAAQAAILAIDYWYSTDRTSKNWWWNEIGKQLRLGPAALMLGDQLPTSLINSIAADMPLAPYKTGANRTDISKGVIFGGLLNNDPLQVQKGLDGIEETIIVTEDEGVQSDYSFQQHGPQLYIGGYGEVFFGAASYWAYQVRDLQWKFAADKVDVLVNYFLEGVRWANSHGTLDYNSRGRGISRSATLDRTSLINQADYIAALKPSRATEAAQFKQHIQGMNSGLEGYKQFWRSDYATKIGADHFIGIKMNSNRIRPTEAGNGENLLGNWLGFGSTFIMQRGDEYHNLFPVWNWALVPGVTSPQFATKPADWGRIEMQTSFVGGVSDGTYGVSVMDMDAYSTQAKKAWFSFKDELVALGAGIASTRTEYVNTTVNQTRLNGPVTVDGQVYQKGSRQLVGSSWVHHDGVGYVFPDFWYGQMENDTKQGNWRAINNGQPDQVVSDDVFMLRIGHSWQPTNASYQYIILPESTANDTQAYAANKPITVLSNTDTLQAVTHSQLKVTGIVFHQAGSLVLSSGKEIAVDKPSVVLVNESKAEPEVTVATPGKGTQVNVTLTNNGQAQATTVVTSAEKRWMGKSVVVDFNAPVLPPQKETVAAQSDAFVRDGQYASQSYGNNSYLVVKSDGSGYSRKTALKFDLTGLDLTSSSTALLRLHIRNVNADASRDITVSRLSGSNWQESNLTWNTLPAVDQVGASVAITPSQIGTWLEVDVSNLIQAGTLSLLLENNGPASGKSDVSFSSRESGSGPELIVTP
;
A
#
# COMPACT_ATOMS: atom_id res chain seq x y z
N MET A 1 13.89 69.55 -24.34
CA MET A 1 14.34 70.34 -23.16
C MET A 1 14.90 69.32 -22.16
N LYS A 2 16.19 68.92 -22.24
CA LYS A 2 17.35 69.36 -21.39
C LYS A 2 16.90 69.69 -19.95
N LEU A 3 17.42 69.15 -18.83
CA LEU A 3 18.79 68.79 -18.38
C LEU A 3 18.74 67.56 -17.43
N LYS A 4 19.68 66.62 -17.27
CA LYS A 4 21.16 66.59 -17.01
C LYS A 4 21.61 66.80 -15.54
N LEU A 5 22.44 65.83 -15.08
CA LEU A 5 23.46 65.82 -13.98
C LEU A 5 22.99 65.28 -12.60
N THR A 6 23.36 64.10 -12.11
CA THR A 6 24.67 63.48 -11.69
C THR A 6 25.27 63.99 -10.38
N ALA A 7 25.45 63.09 -9.40
CA ALA A 7 26.70 62.94 -8.64
C ALA A 7 26.81 61.53 -8.00
N LYS A 8 28.00 60.92 -8.16
CA LYS A 8 28.48 59.62 -7.64
C LYS A 8 29.05 59.79 -6.21
N GLN A 9 29.11 58.71 -5.41
CA GLN A 9 30.35 58.00 -4.95
C GLN A 9 30.25 57.27 -3.58
N TRP A 10 30.47 55.94 -3.61
CA TRP A 10 31.10 54.97 -2.64
C TRP A 10 30.62 54.95 -1.15
N VAL A 11 30.33 53.79 -0.51
CA VAL A 11 31.24 52.70 -0.05
C VAL A 11 30.39 51.49 0.47
N LEU A 12 30.75 50.24 0.14
CA LEU A 12 30.30 48.95 0.80
C LEU A 12 31.10 48.71 2.11
N PRO A 13 30.80 47.76 3.02
CA PRO A 13 29.68 46.79 3.18
C PRO A 13 29.15 46.65 4.63
N ALA A 14 27.99 46.03 4.86
CA ALA A 14 27.73 45.17 6.04
C ALA A 14 26.37 44.45 5.94
N LEU A 15 26.40 43.18 6.32
CA LEU A 15 25.34 42.20 6.56
C LEU A 15 23.93 42.75 6.83
N LEU A 16 22.89 42.13 6.24
CA LEU A 16 21.86 41.36 6.97
C LEU A 16 20.82 40.76 5.98
N ILE A 17 20.69 39.43 6.07
CA ILE A 17 19.47 38.61 5.95
C ILE A 17 18.66 38.69 4.64
N CYS A 18 18.85 37.65 3.82
CA CYS A 18 17.87 37.25 2.81
C CYS A 18 16.79 36.38 3.50
N GLN A 19 15.68 36.98 3.94
CA GLN A 19 14.44 36.25 4.26
C GLN A 19 13.18 37.00 3.81
N PRO A 20 12.77 36.85 2.52
CA PRO A 20 11.40 37.13 2.13
C PRO A 20 10.69 35.93 1.46
N ALA A 21 11.30 34.74 1.34
CA ALA A 21 10.68 33.59 0.67
C ALA A 21 9.79 32.72 1.58
N LEU A 22 10.14 32.54 2.86
CA LEU A 22 9.54 31.52 3.74
C LEU A 22 8.16 31.90 4.31
N ALA A 23 7.95 33.18 4.66
CA ALA A 23 6.68 33.65 5.22
C ALA A 23 5.50 33.49 4.23
N ASN A 24 5.79 33.54 2.93
CA ASN A 24 4.79 33.32 1.89
C ASN A 24 4.36 31.84 1.83
N GLU A 25 5.27 30.89 2.09
CA GLU A 25 4.94 29.46 2.01
C GLU A 25 4.13 28.95 3.21
N LEU A 26 4.40 29.44 4.43
CA LEU A 26 3.55 29.14 5.61
C LEU A 26 2.12 29.64 5.41
N THR A 27 1.98 30.86 4.89
CA THR A 27 0.69 31.45 4.54
C THR A 27 0.00 30.62 3.46
N THR A 28 0.73 30.26 2.40
CA THR A 28 0.22 29.43 1.30
C THR A 28 -0.27 28.07 1.81
N LEU A 29 0.50 27.38 2.67
CA LEU A 29 0.10 26.10 3.23
C LEU A 29 -1.15 26.23 4.11
N SER A 30 -1.22 27.26 4.96
CA SER A 30 -2.41 27.53 5.78
C SER A 30 -3.66 27.75 4.93
N GLN A 31 -3.53 28.55 3.86
CA GLN A 31 -4.62 28.84 2.92
C GLN A 31 -5.07 27.60 2.13
N ARG A 32 -4.20 26.62 1.94
CA ARG A 32 -4.56 25.35 1.28
C ARG A 32 -5.30 24.39 2.21
N VAL A 33 -4.84 24.25 3.45
CA VAL A 33 -5.37 23.21 4.37
C VAL A 33 -6.64 23.65 5.11
N ALA A 34 -6.80 24.93 5.44
CA ALA A 34 -7.96 25.40 6.21
C ALA A 34 -9.31 25.14 5.50
N PRO A 35 -9.46 25.40 4.18
CA PRO A 35 -10.70 25.08 3.47
C PRO A 35 -10.99 23.59 3.45
N ASP A 36 -9.98 22.74 3.26
CA ASP A 36 -10.15 21.28 3.24
C ASP A 36 -10.66 20.74 4.57
N PHE A 37 -10.15 21.25 5.70
CA PHE A 37 -10.66 20.88 7.03
C PHE A 37 -12.10 21.33 7.24
N ALA A 38 -12.45 22.53 6.75
CA ALA A 38 -13.82 23.04 6.85
C ALA A 38 -14.80 22.20 6.02
N ILE A 39 -14.42 21.85 4.79
CA ILE A 39 -15.21 20.97 3.90
C ILE A 39 -15.35 19.58 4.51
N ALA A 40 -14.27 19.00 5.05
CA ALA A 40 -14.30 17.68 5.67
C ALA A 40 -15.28 17.62 6.86
N GLU A 41 -15.33 18.65 7.70
CA GLU A 41 -16.33 18.71 8.79
C GLU A 41 -17.75 18.87 8.24
N SER A 42 -17.96 19.69 7.20
CA SER A 42 -19.27 19.84 6.55
C SER A 42 -19.81 18.50 6.03
N VAL A 43 -18.97 17.72 5.34
CA VAL A 43 -19.31 16.37 4.86
C VAL A 43 -19.59 15.42 6.03
N LYS A 44 -18.80 15.48 7.11
CA LYS A 44 -19.01 14.67 8.31
C LYS A 44 -20.34 15.00 9.00
N VAL A 45 -20.74 16.26 9.07
CA VAL A 45 -22.05 16.68 9.60
C VAL A 45 -23.17 16.15 8.72
N GLN A 46 -23.04 16.28 7.39
CA GLN A 46 -24.01 15.76 6.42
C GLN A 46 -24.20 14.25 6.52
N SER A 47 -23.13 13.50 6.82
CA SER A 47 -23.21 12.04 7.00
C SER A 47 -24.06 11.59 8.20
N LYS A 48 -24.47 12.53 9.06
CA LYS A 48 -25.35 12.31 10.22
C LYS A 48 -26.75 12.90 10.02
N ASP A 49 -27.15 13.12 8.76
CA ASP A 49 -28.46 13.67 8.37
C ASP A 49 -28.74 15.09 8.93
N ASP A 50 -27.69 15.87 9.14
CA ASP A 50 -27.75 17.27 9.60
C ASP A 50 -27.05 18.17 8.56
N THR A 51 -27.22 19.49 8.64
CA THR A 51 -26.40 20.43 7.85
C THR A 51 -25.47 21.23 8.74
N LEU A 52 -24.37 21.70 8.16
CA LEU A 52 -23.42 22.54 8.89
C LEU A 52 -24.13 23.76 9.50
N GLU A 53 -25.08 24.36 8.76
CA GLU A 53 -25.88 25.51 9.22
C GLU A 53 -26.83 25.15 10.37
N GLN A 54 -27.55 24.03 10.25
CA GLN A 54 -28.53 23.60 11.25
C GLN A 54 -27.84 23.29 12.58
N LEU A 55 -26.79 22.47 12.53
CA LEU A 55 -26.03 22.08 13.71
C LEU A 55 -25.31 23.28 14.35
N THR A 56 -24.75 24.19 13.54
CA THR A 56 -24.16 25.45 14.01
C THR A 56 -25.19 26.30 14.75
N ALA A 57 -26.38 26.50 14.17
CA ALA A 57 -27.44 27.26 14.81
C ALA A 57 -27.87 26.64 16.15
N GLN A 58 -27.97 25.31 16.23
CA GLN A 58 -28.25 24.60 17.47
C GLN A 58 -27.17 24.83 18.53
N TYR A 59 -25.90 24.73 18.17
CA TYR A 59 -24.80 24.94 19.11
C TYR A 59 -24.75 26.38 19.61
N ILE A 60 -24.93 27.37 18.74
CA ILE A 60 -24.99 28.79 19.14
C ILE A 60 -26.18 29.02 20.08
N ALA A 61 -27.37 28.51 19.74
CA ALA A 61 -28.57 28.73 20.54
C ALA A 61 -28.53 28.09 21.94
N SER A 62 -27.76 27.02 22.11
CA SER A 62 -27.63 26.28 23.37
C SER A 62 -26.36 26.60 24.16
N GLN A 63 -25.46 27.43 23.61
CA GLN A 63 -24.22 27.82 24.28
C GLN A 63 -24.51 28.75 25.45
N GLN A 64 -23.86 28.51 26.58
CA GLN A 64 -23.90 29.39 27.74
C GLN A 64 -22.99 30.61 27.54
N ALA A 65 -23.19 31.65 28.33
CA ALA A 65 -22.41 32.89 28.24
C ALA A 65 -20.91 32.70 28.50
N ASP A 66 -20.53 31.64 29.22
CA ASP A 66 -19.13 31.28 29.49
C ASP A 66 -18.49 30.43 28.38
N GLY A 67 -19.24 30.08 27.33
CA GLY A 67 -18.77 29.24 26.22
C GLY A 67 -19.02 27.74 26.37
N SER A 68 -19.56 27.30 27.51
CA SER A 68 -19.90 25.90 27.78
C SER A 68 -21.25 25.49 27.19
N TRP A 69 -21.55 24.19 27.25
CA TRP A 69 -22.88 23.68 26.92
C TRP A 69 -23.47 22.83 28.06
N PRO A 70 -24.75 23.02 28.42
CA PRO A 70 -25.37 22.35 29.56
C PRO A 70 -25.56 20.83 29.37
N ASP A 71 -25.56 20.35 28.13
CA ASP A 71 -25.72 18.94 27.81
C ASP A 71 -24.40 18.14 27.84
N ILE A 72 -23.27 18.81 28.11
CA ILE A 72 -21.96 18.19 28.26
C ILE A 72 -21.61 18.10 29.75
N ASP A 73 -21.47 16.89 30.27
CA ASP A 73 -21.00 16.67 31.64
C ASP A 73 -19.47 16.79 31.72
N TYR A 74 -18.97 17.98 32.02
CA TYR A 74 -17.54 18.24 32.16
C TYR A 74 -16.90 17.58 33.39
N SER A 75 -17.68 17.13 34.37
CA SER A 75 -17.14 16.58 35.62
C SER A 75 -16.51 15.19 35.45
N VAL A 76 -16.90 14.47 34.41
CA VAL A 76 -16.44 13.10 34.12
C VAL A 76 -15.35 13.02 33.06
N ILE A 77 -14.91 14.16 32.51
CA ILE A 77 -13.91 14.27 31.41
C ILE A 77 -12.63 13.45 31.65
N LEU A 78 -12.20 13.34 32.92
CA LEU A 78 -11.01 12.57 33.26
C LEU A 78 -11.19 11.06 32.98
N THR A 79 -12.39 10.54 33.15
CA THR A 79 -12.70 9.10 33.09
C THR A 79 -13.54 8.70 31.89
N ASP A 80 -14.21 9.64 31.24
CA ASP A 80 -15.04 9.45 30.06
C ASP A 80 -14.62 10.44 28.97
N GLU A 81 -14.36 9.92 27.77
CA GLU A 81 -13.94 10.71 26.62
C GLU A 81 -15.11 11.36 25.87
N ALA A 82 -16.36 10.93 26.09
CA ALA A 82 -17.50 11.47 25.35
C ALA A 82 -17.68 12.99 25.55
N PRO A 83 -17.62 13.56 26.77
CA PRO A 83 -17.70 15.01 26.95
C PRO A 83 -16.47 15.76 26.40
N PHE A 84 -15.28 15.16 26.50
CA PHE A 84 -14.03 15.70 25.95
C PHE A 84 -14.16 15.86 24.42
N ARG A 85 -14.60 14.80 23.75
CA ARG A 85 -14.85 14.76 22.30
C ARG A 85 -15.96 15.72 21.89
N ALA A 86 -17.09 15.71 22.58
CA ALA A 86 -18.26 16.50 22.22
C ALA A 86 -17.96 18.00 22.18
N HIS A 87 -17.26 18.53 23.19
CA HIS A 87 -16.93 19.95 23.24
C HIS A 87 -15.98 20.35 22.12
N LEU A 88 -14.92 19.57 21.88
CA LEU A 88 -13.95 19.87 20.83
C LEU A 88 -14.53 19.74 19.42
N ASP A 89 -15.37 18.74 19.18
CA ASP A 89 -16.04 18.57 17.89
C ASP A 89 -16.99 19.76 17.61
N ARG A 90 -17.67 20.33 18.63
CA ARG A 90 -18.47 21.56 18.48
C ARG A 90 -17.64 22.76 18.04
N ILE A 91 -16.44 22.92 18.61
CA ILE A 91 -15.50 23.98 18.22
C ILE A 91 -15.15 23.85 16.72
N VAL A 92 -14.88 22.62 16.25
CA VAL A 92 -14.57 22.38 14.84
C VAL A 92 -15.76 22.74 13.96
N THR A 93 -16.98 22.28 14.28
CA THR A 93 -18.19 22.63 13.52
C THR A 93 -18.40 24.14 13.41
N LEU A 94 -18.30 24.88 14.53
CA LEU A 94 -18.46 26.34 14.56
C LEU A 94 -17.36 27.05 13.75
N ALA A 95 -16.11 26.61 13.87
CA ALA A 95 -14.99 27.16 13.10
C ALA A 95 -15.16 26.89 11.58
N SER A 96 -15.65 25.70 11.20
CA SER A 96 -15.95 25.36 9.81
C SER A 96 -17.07 26.23 9.22
N ALA A 97 -18.14 26.47 9.97
CA ALA A 97 -19.22 27.36 9.55
C ALA A 97 -18.75 28.81 9.40
N SER A 98 -17.92 29.29 10.33
CA SER A 98 -17.27 30.60 10.19
C SER A 98 -16.46 30.70 8.89
N HIS A 99 -15.67 29.66 8.58
CA HIS A 99 -14.79 29.67 7.42
C HIS A 99 -15.54 29.56 6.07
N LEU A 100 -16.47 28.61 5.94
CA LEU A 100 -17.19 28.36 4.69
C LEU A 100 -18.28 29.39 4.40
N ASN A 101 -19.00 29.81 5.45
CA ASN A 101 -20.19 30.64 5.32
C ASN A 101 -19.96 32.10 5.72
N ASN A 102 -18.74 32.47 6.14
CA ASN A 102 -18.42 33.77 6.73
C ASN A 102 -19.33 34.11 7.93
N ASP A 103 -19.71 33.09 8.71
CA ASP A 103 -20.60 33.25 9.86
C ASP A 103 -19.84 33.82 11.07
N VAL A 104 -20.05 35.11 11.33
CA VAL A 104 -19.44 35.86 12.44
C VAL A 104 -19.96 35.38 13.80
N ASN A 105 -21.21 34.93 13.90
CA ASN A 105 -21.75 34.41 15.16
C ASN A 105 -21.13 33.06 15.49
N ALA A 106 -20.93 32.20 14.49
CA ALA A 106 -20.20 30.95 14.66
C ALA A 106 -18.75 31.19 15.09
N ALA A 107 -18.08 32.21 14.53
CA ALA A 107 -16.74 32.61 14.96
C ALA A 107 -16.71 32.99 16.45
N GLN A 108 -17.62 33.87 16.87
CA GLN A 108 -17.71 34.32 18.27
C GLN A 108 -18.01 33.17 19.23
N ALA A 109 -18.92 32.26 18.85
CA ALA A 109 -19.25 31.08 19.64
C ALA A 109 -18.06 30.11 19.76
N ALA A 110 -17.32 29.89 18.66
CA ALA A 110 -16.11 29.07 18.69
C ALA A 110 -15.05 29.66 19.62
N ILE A 111 -14.83 30.99 19.56
CA ILE A 111 -13.87 31.70 20.42
C ILE A 111 -14.24 31.56 21.89
N LEU A 112 -15.52 31.74 22.25
CA LEU A 112 -16.00 31.55 23.63
C LEU A 112 -15.81 30.10 24.09
N ALA A 113 -16.08 29.11 23.24
CA ALA A 113 -15.87 27.71 23.58
C ALA A 113 -14.39 27.38 23.79
N ILE A 114 -13.49 27.92 22.97
CA ILE A 114 -12.04 27.77 23.14
C ILE A 114 -11.58 28.42 24.45
N ASP A 115 -12.06 29.63 24.77
CA ASP A 115 -11.76 30.31 26.03
C ASP A 115 -12.22 29.48 27.24
N TYR A 116 -13.47 28.96 27.18
CA TYR A 116 -13.99 28.04 28.19
C TYR A 116 -13.10 26.81 28.34
N TRP A 117 -12.65 26.20 27.23
CA TRP A 117 -11.78 25.02 27.24
C TRP A 117 -10.47 25.28 27.98
N TYR A 118 -9.88 26.47 27.84
CA TYR A 118 -8.64 26.85 28.52
C TYR A 118 -8.83 27.47 29.91
N SER A 119 -10.07 27.81 30.31
CA SER A 119 -10.36 28.33 31.66
C SER A 119 -10.08 27.32 32.79
N THR A 120 -9.92 26.03 32.47
CA THR A 120 -9.62 24.95 33.43
C THR A 120 -8.76 23.90 32.72
N ASP A 121 -7.80 23.31 33.45
CA ASP A 121 -6.99 22.21 32.92
C ASP A 121 -7.84 20.93 32.77
N ARG A 122 -8.12 20.56 31.52
CA ARG A 122 -8.96 19.40 31.17
C ARG A 122 -8.08 18.31 30.58
N THR A 123 -8.03 17.17 31.27
CA THR A 123 -7.24 16.00 30.87
C THR A 123 -8.08 14.73 30.88
N SER A 124 -7.70 13.75 30.05
CA SER A 124 -8.27 12.41 29.99
C SER A 124 -7.27 11.38 30.54
N LYS A 125 -7.76 10.29 31.15
CA LYS A 125 -6.91 9.12 31.45
C LYS A 125 -6.36 8.44 30.20
N ASN A 126 -7.03 8.60 29.05
CA ASN A 126 -6.52 8.13 27.78
C ASN A 126 -5.53 9.16 27.21
N TRP A 127 -4.24 8.82 27.23
CA TRP A 127 -3.16 9.68 26.76
C TRP A 127 -3.41 10.25 25.36
N TRP A 128 -4.07 9.47 24.48
CA TRP A 128 -4.33 9.87 23.10
C TRP A 128 -5.13 11.16 23.01
N TRP A 129 -6.11 11.40 23.89
CA TRP A 129 -6.89 12.64 23.87
C TRP A 129 -6.07 13.86 24.24
N ASN A 130 -5.11 13.69 25.14
CA ASN A 130 -4.26 14.78 25.61
C ASN A 130 -3.17 15.15 24.59
N GLU A 131 -2.66 14.15 23.86
CA GLU A 131 -1.47 14.28 23.00
C GLU A 131 -1.79 14.29 21.50
N ILE A 132 -2.97 13.81 21.08
CA ILE A 132 -3.40 13.74 19.68
C ILE A 132 -4.80 14.30 19.50
N GLY A 133 -5.77 13.80 20.28
CA GLY A 133 -7.19 14.08 20.09
C GLY A 133 -7.48 15.57 20.11
N LYS A 134 -7.01 16.28 21.15
CA LYS A 134 -7.12 17.73 21.30
C LYS A 134 -6.47 18.50 20.15
N GLN A 135 -5.26 18.13 19.78
CA GLN A 135 -4.43 18.77 18.75
C GLN A 135 -5.10 18.69 17.37
N LEU A 136 -5.67 17.53 17.03
CA LEU A 136 -6.36 17.30 15.76
C LEU A 136 -7.70 18.06 15.63
N ARG A 137 -8.23 18.66 16.71
CA ARG A 137 -9.41 19.54 16.65
C ARG A 137 -9.02 21.01 16.74
N LEU A 138 -8.25 21.38 17.76
CA LEU A 138 -7.91 22.78 18.03
C LEU A 138 -6.97 23.36 16.97
N GLY A 139 -6.05 22.57 16.41
CA GLY A 139 -5.17 23.01 15.33
C GLY A 139 -5.94 23.46 14.09
N PRO A 140 -6.73 22.56 13.46
CA PRO A 140 -7.58 22.93 12.33
C PRO A 140 -8.57 24.04 12.63
N ALA A 141 -9.20 24.03 13.83
CA ALA A 141 -10.11 25.11 14.23
C ALA A 141 -9.43 26.48 14.26
N ALA A 142 -8.21 26.56 14.80
CA ALA A 142 -7.44 27.80 14.82
C ALA A 142 -7.07 28.27 13.40
N LEU A 143 -6.68 27.35 12.50
CA LEU A 143 -6.39 27.67 11.10
C LEU A 143 -7.64 28.17 10.35
N MET A 144 -8.81 27.58 10.60
CA MET A 144 -10.08 27.99 9.99
C MET A 144 -10.55 29.38 10.48
N LEU A 145 -10.41 29.66 11.78
CA LEU A 145 -10.75 30.97 12.37
C LEU A 145 -9.79 32.07 11.93
N GLY A 146 -8.51 31.74 11.72
CA GLY A 146 -7.49 32.66 11.24
C GLY A 146 -7.41 33.92 12.12
N ASP A 147 -7.41 35.09 11.47
CA ASP A 147 -7.28 36.40 12.13
C ASP A 147 -8.44 36.76 13.09
N GLN A 148 -9.55 36.00 13.07
CA GLN A 148 -10.65 36.20 14.02
C GLN A 148 -10.30 35.70 15.43
N LEU A 149 -9.36 34.76 15.56
CA LEU A 149 -8.99 34.15 16.85
C LEU A 149 -8.04 35.08 17.64
N PRO A 150 -8.35 35.44 18.90
CA PRO A 150 -7.44 36.26 19.70
C PRO A 150 -6.05 35.64 19.87
N THR A 151 -5.00 36.46 19.80
CA THR A 151 -3.60 36.02 19.92
C THR A 151 -3.31 35.24 21.20
N SER A 152 -3.99 35.55 22.31
CA SER A 152 -3.86 34.79 23.57
C SER A 152 -4.31 33.34 23.41
N LEU A 153 -5.41 33.09 22.69
CA LEU A 153 -5.93 31.74 22.44
C LEU A 153 -5.09 31.00 21.39
N ILE A 154 -4.58 31.71 20.37
CA ILE A 154 -3.59 31.15 19.43
C ILE A 154 -2.39 30.60 20.21
N ASN A 155 -1.84 31.37 21.15
CA ASN A 155 -0.72 30.95 21.97
C ASN A 155 -1.04 29.73 22.85
N SER A 156 -2.24 29.68 23.46
CA SER A 156 -2.68 28.51 24.23
C SER A 156 -2.79 27.25 23.37
N ILE A 157 -3.37 27.36 22.17
CA ILE A 157 -3.48 26.23 21.23
C ILE A 157 -2.11 25.80 20.72
N ALA A 158 -1.24 26.74 20.39
CA ALA A 158 0.10 26.42 19.90
C ALA A 158 0.96 25.75 20.98
N ALA A 159 0.77 26.11 22.27
CA ALA A 159 1.46 25.47 23.39
C ALA A 159 1.05 23.99 23.58
N ASP A 160 -0.14 23.60 23.15
CA ASP A 160 -0.60 22.22 23.16
C ASP A 160 -0.06 21.37 22.00
N MET A 161 0.54 22.00 20.98
CA MET A 161 1.05 21.30 19.79
C MET A 161 2.45 20.71 20.06
N PRO A 162 2.70 19.46 19.66
CA PRO A 162 4.01 18.84 19.82
C PRO A 162 5.08 19.54 18.96
N LEU A 163 6.31 19.63 19.48
CA LEU A 163 7.44 20.25 18.77
C LEU A 163 8.13 19.32 17.75
N ALA A 164 7.91 18.01 17.87
CA ALA A 164 8.45 16.99 16.97
C ALA A 164 7.64 15.69 17.07
N PRO A 165 7.67 14.81 16.04
CA PRO A 165 7.04 13.49 16.10
C PRO A 165 7.83 12.50 16.99
N TYR A 166 7.16 11.80 17.91
CA TYR A 166 7.82 10.93 18.91
C TYR A 166 7.20 9.52 19.08
N LYS A 167 6.20 9.14 18.28
CA LYS A 167 5.65 7.78 18.24
C LYS A 167 5.97 7.09 16.90
N THR A 168 5.40 5.91 16.68
CA THR A 168 5.53 5.08 15.47
C THR A 168 4.16 4.82 14.81
N GLY A 169 4.16 4.35 13.57
CA GLY A 169 2.94 3.97 12.82
C GLY A 169 1.91 5.10 12.71
N ALA A 170 0.62 4.77 12.78
CA ALA A 170 -0.46 5.76 12.70
C ALA A 170 -0.37 6.87 13.76
N ASN A 171 0.11 6.54 14.97
CA ASN A 171 0.31 7.55 16.03
C ASN A 171 1.40 8.56 15.64
N ARG A 172 2.45 8.13 14.93
CA ARG A 172 3.48 9.05 14.40
C ARG A 172 2.84 10.04 13.44
N THR A 173 2.06 9.53 12.49
CA THR A 173 1.37 10.34 11.48
C THR A 173 0.42 11.36 12.11
N ASP A 174 -0.35 10.96 13.12
CA ASP A 174 -1.27 11.88 13.81
C ASP A 174 -0.56 12.95 14.65
N ILE A 175 0.51 12.57 15.35
CA ILE A 175 1.35 13.54 16.08
C ILE A 175 2.00 14.50 15.08
N SER A 176 2.51 14.00 13.95
CA SER A 176 3.07 14.82 12.88
C SER A 176 2.11 15.91 12.41
N LYS A 177 0.81 15.61 12.25
CA LYS A 177 -0.20 16.64 11.95
C LYS A 177 -0.25 17.73 13.01
N GLY A 178 -0.24 17.34 14.29
CA GLY A 178 -0.16 18.28 15.42
C GLY A 178 1.11 19.14 15.36
N VAL A 179 2.26 18.56 15.00
CA VAL A 179 3.51 19.30 14.82
C VAL A 179 3.36 20.34 13.70
N ILE A 180 2.77 19.95 12.56
CA ILE A 180 2.53 20.88 11.43
C ILE A 180 1.63 22.03 11.87
N PHE A 181 0.53 21.74 12.56
CA PHE A 181 -0.38 22.78 13.07
C PHE A 181 0.33 23.73 14.03
N GLY A 182 1.16 23.21 14.95
CA GLY A 182 2.01 24.04 15.81
C GLY A 182 2.93 24.95 15.03
N GLY A 183 3.60 24.44 13.99
CA GLY A 183 4.47 25.23 13.14
C GLY A 183 3.74 26.34 12.38
N LEU A 184 2.54 26.06 11.85
CA LEU A 184 1.72 27.07 11.19
C LEU A 184 1.26 28.17 12.18
N LEU A 185 0.84 27.80 13.39
CA LEU A 185 0.38 28.76 14.41
C LEU A 185 1.54 29.58 15.01
N ASN A 186 2.72 28.98 15.18
CA ASN A 186 3.91 29.65 15.71
C ASN A 186 4.69 30.44 14.65
N ASN A 187 4.28 30.40 13.38
CA ASN A 187 5.09 30.85 12.25
C ASN A 187 6.50 30.22 12.24
N ASP A 188 6.60 28.94 12.60
CA ASP A 188 7.84 28.16 12.69
C ASP A 188 7.94 27.17 11.50
N PRO A 189 8.68 27.53 10.43
CA PRO A 189 8.86 26.66 9.27
C PRO A 189 9.67 25.39 9.56
N LEU A 190 10.50 25.38 10.61
CA LEU A 190 11.26 24.20 11.02
C LEU A 190 10.37 23.19 11.75
N GLN A 191 9.42 23.67 12.55
CA GLN A 191 8.41 22.81 13.15
C GLN A 191 7.52 22.18 12.07
N VAL A 192 7.06 22.95 11.07
CA VAL A 192 6.34 22.40 9.90
C VAL A 192 7.15 21.29 9.22
N GLN A 193 8.43 21.55 8.94
CA GLN A 193 9.33 20.56 8.33
C GLN A 193 9.38 19.26 9.15
N LYS A 194 9.64 19.33 10.46
CA LYS A 194 9.68 18.13 11.33
C LYS A 194 8.41 17.31 11.29
N GLY A 195 7.26 17.99 11.23
CA GLY A 195 5.96 17.33 11.14
C GLY A 195 5.81 16.58 9.82
N LEU A 196 6.15 17.24 8.70
CA LEU A 196 6.13 16.66 7.36
C LEU A 196 7.11 15.50 7.21
N ASP A 197 8.35 15.64 7.69
CA ASP A 197 9.37 14.58 7.71
C ASP A 197 8.84 13.33 8.42
N GLY A 198 8.15 13.48 9.56
CA GLY A 198 7.57 12.34 10.28
C GLY A 198 6.46 11.60 9.54
N ILE A 199 5.79 12.25 8.57
CA ILE A 199 4.84 11.59 7.65
C ILE A 199 5.61 10.93 6.51
N GLU A 200 6.54 11.67 5.90
CA GLU A 200 7.33 11.23 4.75
C GLU A 200 8.17 9.97 5.05
N GLU A 201 8.74 9.87 6.25
CA GLU A 201 9.48 8.69 6.73
C GLU A 201 8.65 7.39 6.69
N THR A 202 7.32 7.49 6.78
CA THR A 202 6.43 6.30 6.71
C THR A 202 6.24 5.78 5.29
N ILE A 203 6.63 6.56 4.28
CA ILE A 203 6.44 6.25 2.87
C ILE A 203 7.64 5.41 2.40
N ILE A 204 7.59 4.12 2.68
CA ILE A 204 8.62 3.16 2.28
C ILE A 204 8.01 1.88 1.74
N VAL A 205 8.71 1.23 0.81
CA VAL A 205 8.49 -0.17 0.49
C VAL A 205 9.26 -1.01 1.52
N THR A 206 8.56 -1.89 2.21
CA THR A 206 9.11 -2.68 3.32
C THR A 206 8.81 -4.17 3.16
N GLU A 207 9.51 -4.99 3.95
CA GLU A 207 9.21 -6.41 4.09
C GLU A 207 8.40 -6.71 5.36
N ASP A 208 8.17 -5.70 6.20
CA ASP A 208 7.34 -5.74 7.42
C ASP A 208 5.98 -5.07 7.15
N GLU A 209 5.32 -4.51 8.16
CA GLU A 209 4.04 -3.80 8.00
C GLU A 209 4.20 -2.53 7.16
N GLY A 210 3.29 -2.31 6.20
CA GLY A 210 3.31 -1.18 5.28
C GLY A 210 3.15 -1.60 3.81
N VAL A 211 3.59 -0.74 2.90
CA VAL A 211 3.57 -0.99 1.45
C VAL A 211 4.61 -2.07 1.11
N GLN A 212 4.18 -3.12 0.43
CA GLN A 212 5.02 -4.25 0.02
C GLN A 212 5.59 -4.05 -1.40
N SER A 213 6.57 -4.87 -1.80
CA SER A 213 7.23 -4.77 -3.11
C SER A 213 6.33 -5.11 -4.32
N ASP A 214 5.16 -5.70 -4.10
CA ASP A 214 4.12 -5.92 -5.11
C ASP A 214 3.00 -4.86 -5.04
N TYR A 215 3.19 -3.82 -4.21
CA TYR A 215 2.26 -2.74 -3.92
C TYR A 215 0.96 -3.16 -3.22
N SER A 216 0.90 -4.35 -2.63
CA SER A 216 -0.07 -4.65 -1.58
C SER A 216 0.30 -3.91 -0.27
N PHE A 217 -0.64 -3.85 0.67
CA PHE A 217 -0.42 -3.27 2.01
C PHE A 217 -0.63 -4.33 3.09
N GLN A 218 0.25 -4.36 4.10
CA GLN A 218 0.17 -5.29 5.23
C GLN A 218 0.14 -4.57 6.58
N GLN A 219 -0.69 -5.05 7.52
CA GLN A 219 -0.74 -4.54 8.90
C GLN A 219 -1.19 -5.64 9.86
N HIS A 220 -0.75 -5.58 11.12
CA HIS A 220 -0.89 -6.62 12.15
C HIS A 220 -0.12 -7.89 11.77
N GLY A 221 1.16 -7.68 11.45
CA GLY A 221 2.01 -8.66 10.79
C GLY A 221 1.69 -8.80 9.30
N PRO A 222 2.02 -9.94 8.67
CA PRO A 222 1.83 -10.14 7.24
C PRO A 222 0.37 -10.49 6.91
N GLN A 223 -0.53 -9.52 7.03
CA GLN A 223 -1.96 -9.65 6.75
C GLN A 223 -2.39 -8.58 5.75
N LEU A 224 -3.08 -8.98 4.67
CA LEU A 224 -3.56 -8.06 3.63
C LEU A 224 -4.52 -7.00 4.18
N TYR A 225 -4.18 -5.72 3.99
CA TYR A 225 -4.90 -4.57 4.52
C TYR A 225 -4.82 -3.34 3.57
N ILE A 226 -5.06 -3.53 2.26
CA ILE A 226 -5.16 -2.40 1.30
C ILE A 226 -6.30 -1.46 1.70
N GLY A 227 -7.48 -2.02 2.03
CA GLY A 227 -8.55 -1.31 2.73
C GLY A 227 -8.21 -1.09 4.21
N GLY A 228 -8.98 -0.31 4.97
CA GLY A 228 -8.73 -0.14 6.41
C GLY A 228 -7.41 0.57 6.72
N TYR A 229 -6.37 -0.15 7.17
CA TYR A 229 -5.10 0.49 7.54
C TYR A 229 -4.36 1.10 6.35
N GLY A 230 -4.42 0.48 5.17
CA GLY A 230 -3.86 1.05 3.94
C GLY A 230 -4.55 2.35 3.51
N GLU A 231 -5.87 2.45 3.70
CA GLU A 231 -6.64 3.71 3.49
C GLU A 231 -6.20 4.80 4.48
N VAL A 232 -6.00 4.46 5.76
CA VAL A 232 -5.53 5.41 6.79
C VAL A 232 -4.13 5.94 6.49
N PHE A 233 -3.19 5.05 6.15
CA PHE A 233 -1.83 5.42 5.75
C PHE A 233 -1.87 6.35 4.53
N PHE A 234 -2.53 5.89 3.46
CA PHE A 234 -2.47 6.58 2.18
C PHE A 234 -3.24 7.90 2.20
N GLY A 235 -4.36 7.98 2.93
CA GLY A 235 -5.14 9.21 3.09
C GLY A 235 -4.32 10.32 3.72
N ALA A 236 -3.51 10.03 4.73
CA ALA A 236 -2.64 11.03 5.34
C ALA A 236 -1.43 11.37 4.45
N ALA A 237 -0.73 10.35 3.92
CA ALA A 237 0.50 10.55 3.19
C ALA A 237 0.28 11.27 1.84
N SER A 238 -0.73 10.86 1.06
CA SER A 238 -1.04 11.49 -0.23
C SER A 238 -1.57 12.92 -0.07
N TYR A 239 -2.38 13.18 0.96
CA TYR A 239 -2.89 14.52 1.26
C TYR A 239 -1.73 15.48 1.52
N TRP A 240 -0.86 15.18 2.49
CA TRP A 240 0.22 16.09 2.85
C TRP A 240 1.23 16.26 1.73
N ALA A 241 1.61 15.19 1.03
CA ALA A 241 2.46 15.28 -0.15
C ALA A 241 1.87 16.23 -1.20
N TYR A 242 0.55 16.14 -1.45
CA TYR A 242 -0.14 17.05 -2.37
C TYR A 242 -0.13 18.49 -1.87
N GLN A 243 -0.40 18.75 -0.59
CA GLN A 243 -0.49 20.12 -0.06
C GLN A 243 0.82 20.89 -0.17
N VAL A 244 1.96 20.21 -0.16
CA VAL A 244 3.30 20.83 -0.22
C VAL A 244 4.03 20.61 -1.55
N ARG A 245 3.37 20.06 -2.57
CA ARG A 245 3.95 19.59 -3.85
C ARG A 245 4.84 20.59 -4.60
N ASP A 246 4.60 21.88 -4.44
CA ASP A 246 5.29 23.01 -5.07
C ASP A 246 5.86 24.00 -4.06
N LEU A 247 5.90 23.62 -2.77
CA LEU A 247 6.54 24.36 -1.69
C LEU A 247 7.94 23.80 -1.40
N GLN A 248 8.73 24.48 -0.58
CA GLN A 248 10.06 24.00 -0.20
C GLN A 248 10.03 22.63 0.49
N TRP A 249 8.92 22.31 1.18
CA TRP A 249 8.71 21.05 1.90
C TRP A 249 8.14 19.93 1.02
N LYS A 250 8.20 20.06 -0.31
CA LYS A 250 7.78 18.98 -1.21
C LYS A 250 8.49 17.68 -0.85
N PHE A 251 7.73 16.58 -0.85
CA PHE A 251 8.30 15.27 -0.56
C PHE A 251 9.28 14.86 -1.66
N ALA A 252 10.26 14.05 -1.26
CA ALA A 252 11.27 13.48 -2.13
C ALA A 252 10.64 12.60 -3.23
N ALA A 253 11.28 12.58 -4.40
CA ALA A 253 10.72 11.97 -5.59
C ALA A 253 10.51 10.45 -5.45
N ASP A 254 11.40 9.76 -4.75
CA ASP A 254 11.29 8.33 -4.43
C ASP A 254 10.08 8.05 -3.53
N LYS A 255 9.77 8.93 -2.57
CA LYS A 255 8.58 8.84 -1.72
C LYS A 255 7.30 9.03 -2.52
N VAL A 256 7.28 10.04 -3.39
CA VAL A 256 6.18 10.26 -4.32
C VAL A 256 5.97 9.03 -5.21
N ASP A 257 7.04 8.40 -5.69
CA ASP A 257 6.94 7.20 -6.53
C ASP A 257 6.32 6.02 -5.77
N VAL A 258 6.63 5.83 -4.48
CA VAL A 258 5.96 4.83 -3.64
C VAL A 258 4.46 5.12 -3.51
N LEU A 259 4.05 6.37 -3.29
CA LEU A 259 2.63 6.73 -3.19
C LEU A 259 1.89 6.49 -4.52
N VAL A 260 2.48 6.94 -5.62
CA VAL A 260 1.91 6.80 -6.98
C VAL A 260 1.75 5.32 -7.32
N ASN A 261 2.78 4.51 -7.07
CA ASN A 261 2.71 3.09 -7.36
C ASN A 261 1.78 2.36 -6.39
N TYR A 262 1.75 2.67 -5.10
CA TYR A 262 0.76 2.08 -4.20
C TYR A 262 -0.68 2.35 -4.66
N PHE A 263 -0.97 3.56 -5.13
CA PHE A 263 -2.30 3.90 -5.63
C PHE A 263 -2.65 3.22 -6.95
N LEU A 264 -1.78 3.31 -7.95
CA LEU A 264 -2.07 2.82 -9.30
C LEU A 264 -1.79 1.32 -9.48
N GLU A 265 -0.85 0.77 -8.73
CA GLU A 265 -0.46 -0.65 -8.76
C GLU A 265 -1.04 -1.46 -7.60
N GLY A 266 -1.50 -0.84 -6.52
CA GLY A 266 -2.16 -1.52 -5.40
C GLY A 266 -3.66 -1.26 -5.38
N VAL A 267 -4.04 -0.05 -4.99
CA VAL A 267 -5.43 0.37 -4.76
C VAL A 267 -6.30 0.20 -6.00
N ARG A 268 -5.86 0.71 -7.16
CA ARG A 268 -6.59 0.57 -8.44
C ARG A 268 -6.84 -0.90 -8.82
N TRP A 269 -5.86 -1.76 -8.56
CA TRP A 269 -5.97 -3.19 -8.86
C TRP A 269 -6.88 -3.96 -7.89
N ALA A 270 -7.21 -3.40 -6.73
CA ALA A 270 -8.05 -4.01 -5.71
C ALA A 270 -9.41 -3.31 -5.56
N ASN A 271 -9.89 -2.62 -6.60
CA ASN A 271 -11.08 -1.77 -6.55
C ASN A 271 -12.03 -2.03 -7.72
N SER A 272 -13.33 -1.86 -7.49
CA SER A 272 -14.35 -1.78 -8.53
C SER A 272 -15.30 -0.62 -8.22
N HIS A 273 -15.41 0.34 -9.14
CA HIS A 273 -16.35 1.45 -9.04
C HIS A 273 -16.33 2.20 -7.69
N GLY A 274 -15.14 2.37 -7.10
CA GLY A 274 -14.96 3.05 -5.81
C GLY A 274 -15.06 2.14 -4.59
N THR A 275 -15.42 0.87 -4.76
CA THR A 275 -15.43 -0.12 -3.68
C THR A 275 -14.15 -0.96 -3.70
N LEU A 276 -13.37 -0.88 -2.61
CA LEU A 276 -12.25 -1.79 -2.40
C LEU A 276 -12.73 -3.22 -2.13
N ASP A 277 -11.97 -4.20 -2.61
CA ASP A 277 -12.23 -5.61 -2.36
C ASP A 277 -12.34 -5.89 -0.85
N TYR A 278 -13.45 -6.51 -0.46
CA TYR A 278 -13.75 -6.90 0.92
C TYR A 278 -12.73 -7.87 1.50
N ASN A 279 -12.02 -8.63 0.66
CA ASN A 279 -10.86 -9.43 1.07
C ASN A 279 -9.76 -8.61 1.76
N SER A 280 -9.63 -7.33 1.41
CA SER A 280 -8.53 -6.45 1.84
C SER A 280 -8.87 -5.54 3.02
N ARG A 281 -10.06 -5.67 3.63
CA ARG A 281 -10.53 -4.76 4.70
C ARG A 281 -10.31 -5.29 6.12
N GLY A 282 -9.66 -6.45 6.26
CA GLY A 282 -9.44 -7.11 7.55
C GLY A 282 -10.74 -7.29 8.33
N ARG A 283 -10.71 -7.05 9.65
CA ARG A 283 -11.92 -7.14 10.51
C ARG A 283 -13.01 -6.11 10.19
N GLY A 284 -12.67 -5.06 9.42
CA GLY A 284 -13.57 -3.98 9.02
C GLY A 284 -14.72 -4.43 8.12
N ILE A 285 -14.65 -5.63 7.53
CA ILE A 285 -15.76 -6.25 6.78
C ILE A 285 -17.04 -6.40 7.63
N SER A 286 -16.90 -6.45 8.95
CA SER A 286 -18.01 -6.58 9.90
C SER A 286 -18.61 -5.24 10.36
N ARG A 287 -18.28 -4.13 9.70
CA ARG A 287 -18.82 -2.80 9.99
C ARG A 287 -19.84 -2.41 8.93
N SER A 288 -20.98 -1.89 9.35
CA SER A 288 -21.87 -1.18 8.44
C SER A 288 -21.19 0.11 7.95
N ALA A 289 -21.33 0.41 6.67
CA ALA A 289 -20.72 1.60 6.06
C ALA A 289 -21.64 2.23 5.02
N THR A 290 -21.48 3.53 4.78
CA THR A 290 -22.00 4.22 3.61
C THR A 290 -20.95 4.16 2.49
N LEU A 291 -21.37 3.99 1.24
CA LEU A 291 -20.47 4.14 0.09
C LEU A 291 -20.14 5.62 -0.11
N ASP A 292 -18.96 6.04 0.34
CA ASP A 292 -18.38 7.36 0.04
C ASP A 292 -17.12 7.20 -0.83
N ARG A 293 -17.14 7.84 -2.00
CA ARG A 293 -16.07 7.78 -3.00
C ARG A 293 -15.22 9.05 -3.04
N THR A 294 -15.58 10.07 -2.25
CA THR A 294 -15.00 11.41 -2.30
C THR A 294 -13.50 11.38 -2.03
N SER A 295 -13.07 10.69 -0.98
CA SER A 295 -11.65 10.58 -0.62
C SER A 295 -10.83 9.96 -1.75
N LEU A 296 -11.35 8.88 -2.37
CA LEU A 296 -10.66 8.18 -3.44
C LEU A 296 -10.58 9.02 -4.74
N ILE A 297 -11.63 9.80 -5.05
CA ILE A 297 -11.63 10.75 -6.17
C ILE A 297 -10.56 11.84 -5.96
N ASN A 298 -10.51 12.42 -4.76
CA ASN A 298 -9.51 13.44 -4.44
C ASN A 298 -8.09 12.88 -4.50
N GLN A 299 -7.89 11.66 -4.01
CA GLN A 299 -6.61 10.96 -4.09
C GLN A 299 -6.13 10.75 -5.53
N ALA A 300 -7.04 10.47 -6.47
CA ALA A 300 -6.68 10.39 -7.88
C ALA A 300 -6.20 11.75 -8.42
N ASP A 301 -6.83 12.86 -8.02
CA ASP A 301 -6.36 14.21 -8.37
C ASP A 301 -4.99 14.52 -7.72
N TYR A 302 -4.77 14.06 -6.48
CA TYR A 302 -3.48 14.21 -5.80
C TYR A 302 -2.37 13.49 -6.56
N ILE A 303 -2.60 12.23 -6.95
CA ILE A 303 -1.63 11.44 -7.70
C ILE A 303 -1.35 12.04 -9.07
N ALA A 304 -2.37 12.52 -9.79
CA ALA A 304 -2.20 13.18 -11.08
C ALA A 304 -1.32 14.45 -10.97
N ALA A 305 -1.48 15.22 -9.90
CA ALA A 305 -0.68 16.42 -9.65
C ALA A 305 0.75 16.10 -9.18
N LEU A 306 0.93 15.06 -8.35
CA LEU A 306 2.23 14.65 -7.82
C LEU A 306 3.13 14.02 -8.90
N LYS A 307 2.54 13.28 -9.86
CA LYS A 307 3.28 12.63 -10.94
C LYS A 307 2.58 12.84 -12.30
N PRO A 308 2.80 14.01 -12.95
CA PRO A 308 2.18 14.31 -14.23
C PRO A 308 2.41 13.26 -15.32
N SER A 309 3.52 12.53 -15.28
CA SER A 309 3.81 11.44 -16.23
C SER A 309 2.86 10.23 -16.13
N ARG A 310 2.12 10.08 -15.01
CA ARG A 310 1.09 9.04 -14.81
C ARG A 310 -0.32 9.61 -14.62
N ALA A 311 -0.53 10.89 -14.94
CA ALA A 311 -1.82 11.56 -14.73
C ALA A 311 -2.97 10.91 -15.51
N THR A 312 -2.72 10.38 -16.70
CA THR A 312 -3.73 9.67 -17.50
C THR A 312 -4.30 8.46 -16.77
N GLU A 313 -3.45 7.68 -16.11
CA GLU A 313 -3.88 6.48 -15.38
C GLU A 313 -4.70 6.84 -14.14
N ALA A 314 -4.28 7.89 -13.42
CA ALA A 314 -5.04 8.42 -12.29
C ALA A 314 -6.40 8.97 -12.72
N ALA A 315 -6.47 9.68 -13.86
CA ALA A 315 -7.72 10.18 -14.42
C ALA A 315 -8.66 9.05 -14.86
N GLN A 316 -8.13 7.99 -15.49
CA GLN A 316 -8.92 6.80 -15.83
C GLN A 316 -9.47 6.11 -14.58
N PHE A 317 -8.65 5.96 -13.53
CA PHE A 317 -9.13 5.38 -12.28
C PHE A 317 -10.20 6.25 -11.62
N LYS A 318 -10.04 7.58 -11.62
CA LYS A 318 -11.08 8.53 -11.17
C LYS A 318 -12.39 8.35 -11.93
N GLN A 319 -12.34 8.25 -13.25
CA GLN A 319 -13.52 8.00 -14.08
C GLN A 319 -14.17 6.66 -13.74
N HIS A 320 -13.39 5.62 -13.49
CA HIS A 320 -13.91 4.31 -13.07
C HIS A 320 -14.65 4.37 -11.74
N ILE A 321 -14.09 5.06 -10.75
CA ILE A 321 -14.74 5.32 -9.46
C ILE A 321 -16.11 6.02 -9.65
N GLN A 322 -16.24 6.81 -10.73
CA GLN A 322 -17.44 7.55 -11.08
C GLN A 322 -18.42 6.80 -12.01
N GLY A 323 -18.19 5.51 -12.29
CA GLY A 323 -19.13 4.68 -13.07
C GLY A 323 -18.70 4.38 -14.51
N MET A 324 -17.51 4.81 -14.93
CA MET A 324 -16.98 4.47 -16.26
C MET A 324 -16.20 3.15 -16.22
N ASN A 325 -15.86 2.62 -17.39
CA ASN A 325 -15.00 1.45 -17.51
C ASN A 325 -13.62 1.68 -16.86
N SER A 326 -13.00 0.59 -16.39
CA SER A 326 -11.76 0.59 -15.60
C SER A 326 -10.54 1.24 -16.29
N GLY A 327 -10.52 1.22 -17.63
CA GLY A 327 -9.35 1.55 -18.43
C GLY A 327 -8.12 0.68 -18.08
N LEU A 328 -8.36 -0.48 -17.46
CA LEU A 328 -7.36 -1.43 -16.99
C LEU A 328 -7.93 -2.84 -17.18
N GLU A 329 -7.29 -3.67 -17.98
CA GLU A 329 -7.70 -5.05 -18.16
C GLU A 329 -6.50 -5.96 -17.91
N GLY A 330 -6.72 -7.05 -17.18
CA GLY A 330 -5.69 -8.05 -16.96
C GLY A 330 -5.80 -8.79 -15.65
N TYR A 331 -4.69 -9.41 -15.27
CA TYR A 331 -4.59 -10.25 -14.09
C TYR A 331 -3.31 -9.95 -13.32
N LYS A 332 -3.42 -9.72 -12.01
CA LYS A 332 -2.30 -9.38 -11.15
C LYS A 332 -2.19 -10.35 -9.98
N GLN A 333 -0.98 -10.85 -9.76
CA GLN A 333 -0.60 -11.62 -8.58
C GLN A 333 0.15 -10.72 -7.60
N PHE A 334 -0.42 -10.52 -6.41
CA PHE A 334 0.25 -9.91 -5.27
C PHE A 334 0.96 -11.00 -4.46
N TRP A 335 2.16 -11.38 -4.89
CA TRP A 335 2.94 -12.50 -4.33
C TRP A 335 3.34 -12.30 -2.86
N ARG A 336 3.36 -11.06 -2.36
CA ARG A 336 3.68 -10.77 -0.96
C ARG A 336 2.50 -11.01 -0.03
N SER A 337 1.27 -11.00 -0.52
CA SER A 337 0.06 -11.01 0.31
C SER A 337 -0.90 -12.16 0.00
N ASP A 338 -0.46 -13.17 -0.76
CA ASP A 338 -1.28 -14.31 -1.20
C ASP A 338 -2.64 -13.86 -1.76
N TYR A 339 -2.60 -12.87 -2.63
CA TYR A 339 -3.77 -12.21 -3.18
C TYR A 339 -3.64 -12.05 -4.69
N ALA A 340 -4.75 -12.14 -5.42
CA ALA A 340 -4.76 -11.93 -6.85
C ALA A 340 -6.04 -11.25 -7.31
N THR A 341 -5.96 -10.53 -8.43
CA THR A 341 -7.07 -9.74 -8.96
C THR A 341 -7.17 -9.91 -10.47
N LYS A 342 -8.39 -10.13 -10.98
CA LYS A 342 -8.76 -9.99 -12.39
C LYS A 342 -9.56 -8.70 -12.54
N ILE A 343 -9.19 -7.87 -13.51
CA ILE A 343 -9.95 -6.68 -13.89
C ILE A 343 -10.31 -6.79 -15.36
N GLY A 344 -11.57 -6.54 -15.68
CA GLY A 344 -12.07 -6.34 -17.03
C GLY A 344 -12.51 -4.90 -17.26
N ALA A 345 -13.28 -4.69 -18.32
CA ALA A 345 -13.77 -3.36 -18.64
C ALA A 345 -14.70 -2.83 -17.54
N ASP A 346 -15.63 -3.67 -17.07
CA ASP A 346 -16.62 -3.30 -16.04
C ASP A 346 -16.68 -4.30 -14.88
N HIS A 347 -15.87 -5.37 -14.88
CA HIS A 347 -15.78 -6.31 -13.76
C HIS A 347 -14.46 -6.31 -12.99
N PHE A 348 -14.54 -6.83 -11.77
CA PHE A 348 -13.46 -7.13 -10.87
C PHE A 348 -13.68 -8.51 -10.25
N ILE A 349 -12.63 -9.32 -10.14
CA ILE A 349 -12.61 -10.53 -9.32
C ILE A 349 -11.39 -10.50 -8.41
N GLY A 350 -11.61 -10.55 -7.10
CA GLY A 350 -10.56 -10.60 -6.09
C GLY A 350 -10.49 -11.97 -5.42
N ILE A 351 -9.30 -12.57 -5.40
CA ILE A 351 -9.04 -13.91 -4.85
C ILE A 351 -8.09 -13.77 -3.67
N LYS A 352 -8.57 -14.00 -2.45
CA LYS A 352 -7.72 -14.04 -1.26
C LYS A 352 -7.41 -15.47 -0.86
N MET A 353 -6.12 -15.73 -0.79
CA MET A 353 -5.54 -16.99 -0.34
C MET A 353 -4.78 -16.75 0.96
N ASN A 354 -4.19 -17.82 1.48
CA ASN A 354 -3.34 -17.75 2.66
C ASN A 354 -2.33 -18.89 2.62
N SER A 355 -1.12 -18.65 3.11
CA SER A 355 -0.05 -19.64 3.24
C SER A 355 0.51 -19.64 4.66
N ASN A 356 1.53 -20.46 4.90
CA ASN A 356 2.33 -20.39 6.10
C ASN A 356 3.19 -19.10 6.22
N ARG A 357 3.08 -18.15 5.28
CA ARG A 357 3.74 -16.84 5.34
C ARG A 357 2.79 -15.71 5.74
N ILE A 358 1.49 -15.88 5.49
CA ILE A 358 0.47 -14.84 5.59
C ILE A 358 -0.51 -15.18 6.72
N ARG A 359 -0.99 -14.16 7.42
CA ARG A 359 -2.08 -14.29 8.38
C ARG A 359 -3.41 -14.12 7.63
N PRO A 360 -4.40 -15.02 7.83
CA PRO A 360 -5.73 -14.84 7.29
C PRO A 360 -6.43 -13.66 7.98
N THR A 361 -7.64 -13.31 7.53
CA THR A 361 -8.42 -12.20 8.10
C THR A 361 -8.60 -12.36 9.60
N GLU A 362 -8.21 -11.35 10.37
CA GLU A 362 -8.27 -11.34 11.83
C GLU A 362 -9.68 -11.09 12.39
N ALA A 363 -9.86 -11.46 13.67
CA ALA A 363 -10.80 -10.80 14.57
C ALA A 363 -10.06 -9.76 15.42
N GLY A 364 -10.79 -8.92 16.14
CA GLY A 364 -10.20 -8.01 17.13
C GLY A 364 -11.23 -7.03 17.64
N ASN A 365 -11.12 -6.59 18.89
CA ASN A 365 -12.06 -5.65 19.52
C ASN A 365 -13.56 -6.07 19.44
N GLY A 366 -13.85 -7.37 19.37
CA GLY A 366 -15.22 -7.86 19.19
C GLY A 366 -15.75 -7.75 17.76
N GLU A 367 -14.90 -7.51 16.78
CA GLU A 367 -15.22 -7.42 15.35
C GLU A 367 -14.85 -8.71 14.58
N ASN A 368 -15.52 -8.95 13.45
CA ASN A 368 -15.35 -10.09 12.54
C ASN A 368 -15.51 -11.46 13.22
N LEU A 369 -16.65 -11.67 13.88
CA LEU A 369 -16.85 -12.81 14.78
C LEU A 369 -17.08 -14.17 14.07
N LEU A 370 -17.24 -14.19 12.74
CA LEU A 370 -17.52 -15.40 11.97
C LEU A 370 -16.64 -15.57 10.70
N GLY A 371 -15.65 -14.69 10.50
CA GLY A 371 -14.91 -14.60 9.24
C GLY A 371 -13.74 -15.57 9.06
N ASN A 372 -13.70 -16.72 9.73
CA ASN A 372 -12.53 -17.63 9.71
C ASN A 372 -12.19 -18.16 8.31
N TRP A 373 -13.15 -18.22 7.40
CA TRP A 373 -12.96 -18.74 6.04
C TRP A 373 -12.47 -17.72 5.01
N LEU A 374 -12.44 -16.42 5.33
CA LEU A 374 -12.06 -15.34 4.39
C LEU A 374 -10.61 -15.39 3.87
N GLY A 375 -9.75 -16.27 4.40
CA GLY A 375 -8.38 -16.45 3.91
C GLY A 375 -8.20 -17.65 2.97
N PHE A 376 -9.22 -18.46 2.74
CA PHE A 376 -9.06 -19.81 2.18
C PHE A 376 -9.63 -19.93 0.76
N GLY A 377 -9.24 -18.98 -0.09
CA GLY A 377 -9.69 -18.90 -1.49
C GLY A 377 -10.98 -18.12 -1.66
N SER A 378 -11.23 -17.10 -0.85
CA SER A 378 -12.43 -16.28 -0.99
C SER A 378 -12.38 -15.46 -2.26
N THR A 379 -13.48 -15.50 -3.03
CA THR A 379 -13.57 -14.92 -4.37
C THR A 379 -14.74 -13.93 -4.44
N PHE A 380 -14.47 -12.63 -4.36
CA PHE A 380 -15.48 -11.58 -4.55
C PHE A 380 -15.55 -11.19 -6.02
N ILE A 381 -16.77 -11.10 -6.57
CA ILE A 381 -17.04 -10.75 -7.97
C ILE A 381 -17.89 -9.48 -8.00
N MET A 382 -17.33 -8.38 -8.50
CA MET A 382 -18.00 -7.08 -8.53
C MET A 382 -18.03 -6.52 -9.95
N GLN A 383 -19.16 -5.96 -10.35
CA GLN A 383 -19.35 -5.21 -11.59
C GLN A 383 -19.90 -3.81 -11.29
N ARG A 384 -20.84 -3.69 -10.36
CA ARG A 384 -21.47 -2.44 -9.92
C ARG A 384 -20.72 -1.79 -8.74
N GLY A 385 -19.98 -2.61 -7.99
CA GLY A 385 -19.25 -2.21 -6.78
C GLY A 385 -20.08 -2.29 -5.50
N ASP A 386 -21.36 -2.68 -5.57
CA ASP A 386 -22.28 -2.76 -4.44
C ASP A 386 -22.84 -4.17 -4.18
N GLU A 387 -22.37 -5.18 -4.92
CA GLU A 387 -22.83 -6.58 -4.87
C GLU A 387 -22.83 -7.17 -3.45
N TYR A 388 -21.85 -6.80 -2.63
CA TYR A 388 -21.69 -7.28 -1.26
C TYR A 388 -21.86 -6.17 -0.21
N HIS A 389 -22.15 -4.94 -0.65
CA HIS A 389 -22.25 -3.80 0.25
C HIS A 389 -23.33 -4.04 1.31
N ASN A 390 -22.92 -3.95 2.58
CA ASN A 390 -23.76 -4.21 3.76
C ASN A 390 -24.49 -5.57 3.79
N LEU A 391 -24.04 -6.57 3.03
CA LEU A 391 -24.69 -7.89 2.92
C LEU A 391 -24.24 -8.89 4.01
N PHE A 392 -23.08 -8.66 4.62
CA PHE A 392 -22.44 -9.52 5.61
C PHE A 392 -23.28 -9.94 6.84
N PRO A 393 -24.21 -9.14 7.39
CA PRO A 393 -25.04 -9.58 8.51
C PRO A 393 -26.01 -10.72 8.14
N VAL A 394 -26.39 -10.86 6.86
CA VAL A 394 -27.33 -11.89 6.39
C VAL A 394 -26.63 -13.07 5.69
N TRP A 395 -25.29 -13.06 5.65
CA TRP A 395 -24.50 -14.13 5.08
C TRP A 395 -24.54 -15.42 5.91
N ASN A 396 -24.51 -16.55 5.21
CA ASN A 396 -24.02 -17.79 5.77
C ASN A 396 -22.48 -17.82 5.66
N TRP A 397 -21.82 -17.53 6.79
CA TRP A 397 -20.36 -17.47 6.89
C TRP A 397 -19.63 -18.81 6.72
N ALA A 398 -20.36 -19.93 6.71
CA ALA A 398 -19.79 -21.23 6.34
C ALA A 398 -19.68 -21.41 4.82
N LEU A 399 -20.31 -20.53 4.04
CA LEU A 399 -20.40 -20.57 2.58
C LEU A 399 -19.80 -19.31 1.96
N VAL A 400 -18.63 -18.87 2.42
CA VAL A 400 -17.92 -17.72 1.82
C VAL A 400 -17.66 -17.98 0.33
N PRO A 401 -17.96 -17.02 -0.59
CA PRO A 401 -17.73 -17.17 -2.03
C PRO A 401 -16.32 -17.68 -2.36
N GLY A 402 -16.19 -18.67 -3.25
CA GLY A 402 -14.91 -19.27 -3.69
C GLY A 402 -14.31 -20.33 -2.75
N VAL A 403 -14.70 -20.36 -1.48
CA VAL A 403 -14.06 -21.21 -0.46
C VAL A 403 -14.53 -22.66 -0.57
N THR A 404 -13.60 -23.59 -0.32
CA THR A 404 -13.93 -25.00 -0.04
C THR A 404 -13.95 -25.21 1.47
N SER A 405 -15.12 -25.42 2.06
CA SER A 405 -15.29 -25.48 3.52
C SER A 405 -16.30 -26.55 3.95
N PRO A 406 -16.04 -27.22 5.08
CA PRO A 406 -17.10 -27.85 5.88
C PRO A 406 -18.08 -26.77 6.40
N GLN A 407 -19.36 -27.10 6.54
CA GLN A 407 -20.42 -26.15 6.94
C GLN A 407 -20.36 -25.71 8.41
N PHE A 408 -19.31 -25.01 8.81
CA PHE A 408 -19.23 -24.27 10.07
C PHE A 408 -18.61 -22.90 9.85
N ALA A 409 -18.86 -21.97 10.77
CA ALA A 409 -18.16 -20.69 10.86
C ALA A 409 -17.81 -20.43 12.33
N THR A 410 -16.68 -19.77 12.57
CA THR A 410 -16.20 -19.45 13.92
C THR A 410 -15.44 -18.13 13.90
N LYS A 411 -15.17 -17.59 15.09
CA LYS A 411 -14.30 -16.44 15.25
C LYS A 411 -12.87 -16.79 14.81
N PRO A 412 -12.25 -16.00 13.91
CA PRO A 412 -10.81 -16.05 13.66
C PRO A 412 -10.00 -15.73 14.93
N ALA A 413 -8.67 -15.93 14.85
CA ALA A 413 -7.76 -15.46 15.89
C ALA A 413 -7.80 -13.92 16.00
N ASP A 414 -7.77 -13.41 17.24
CA ASP A 414 -7.60 -11.97 17.46
C ASP A 414 -6.23 -11.53 16.94
N TRP A 415 -6.19 -10.44 16.17
CA TRP A 415 -4.99 -9.86 15.54
C TRP A 415 -4.28 -10.78 14.53
N GLY A 416 -4.97 -11.84 14.09
CA GLY A 416 -4.49 -12.79 13.09
C GLY A 416 -3.42 -13.75 13.62
N ARG A 417 -3.49 -15.01 13.17
CA ARG A 417 -2.48 -16.05 13.41
C ARG A 417 -2.33 -16.88 12.15
N ILE A 418 -1.12 -17.31 11.83
CA ILE A 418 -0.90 -18.24 10.72
C ILE A 418 -1.61 -19.57 11.04
N GLU A 419 -2.53 -19.97 10.17
CA GLU A 419 -3.33 -21.20 10.32
C GLU A 419 -3.01 -22.26 9.27
N MET A 420 -2.53 -21.83 8.10
CA MET A 420 -2.19 -22.71 6.98
C MET A 420 -0.87 -23.45 7.24
N GLN A 421 -0.80 -24.72 6.86
CA GLN A 421 0.41 -25.56 7.00
C GLN A 421 1.30 -25.60 5.76
N THR A 422 0.80 -25.12 4.63
CA THR A 422 1.42 -25.22 3.30
C THR A 422 2.08 -23.91 2.88
N SER A 423 3.08 -24.00 2.00
CA SER A 423 3.75 -22.84 1.42
C SER A 423 3.41 -22.61 -0.06
N PHE A 424 2.93 -23.63 -0.80
CA PHE A 424 2.68 -23.55 -2.24
C PHE A 424 1.36 -22.82 -2.53
N VAL A 425 1.42 -21.50 -2.37
CA VAL A 425 0.30 -20.57 -2.52
C VAL A 425 0.84 -19.29 -3.14
N GLY A 426 0.13 -18.75 -4.14
CA GLY A 426 0.53 -17.60 -4.95
C GLY A 426 0.20 -17.88 -6.42
N GLY A 427 0.99 -17.38 -7.38
CA GLY A 427 0.64 -17.58 -8.78
C GLY A 427 1.64 -17.03 -9.77
N VAL A 428 1.35 -17.23 -11.05
CA VAL A 428 2.03 -16.63 -12.19
C VAL A 428 1.10 -15.64 -12.88
N SER A 429 1.66 -14.55 -13.37
CA SER A 429 0.96 -13.50 -14.12
C SER A 429 1.95 -12.88 -15.12
N ASP A 430 1.48 -12.64 -16.34
CA ASP A 430 2.15 -11.83 -17.37
C ASP A 430 1.56 -10.40 -17.47
N GLY A 431 0.68 -10.04 -16.53
CA GLY A 431 -0.09 -8.80 -16.50
C GLY A 431 -1.44 -8.86 -17.23
N THR A 432 -1.61 -9.78 -18.18
CA THR A 432 -2.86 -9.97 -18.95
C THR A 432 -3.60 -11.23 -18.50
N TYR A 433 -2.89 -12.35 -18.50
CA TYR A 433 -3.36 -13.66 -18.08
C TYR A 433 -2.61 -14.10 -16.82
N GLY A 434 -3.15 -15.11 -16.14
CA GLY A 434 -2.43 -15.69 -15.03
C GLY A 434 -3.13 -16.86 -14.37
N VAL A 435 -2.41 -17.47 -13.43
CA VAL A 435 -2.85 -18.63 -12.67
C VAL A 435 -2.50 -18.42 -11.21
N SER A 436 -3.49 -18.49 -10.33
CA SER A 436 -3.30 -18.61 -8.88
C SER A 436 -3.45 -20.06 -8.44
N VAL A 437 -2.71 -20.44 -7.41
CA VAL A 437 -2.79 -21.73 -6.72
C VAL A 437 -2.85 -21.52 -5.21
N MET A 438 -3.62 -22.37 -4.54
CA MET A 438 -3.59 -22.55 -3.11
C MET A 438 -3.66 -24.04 -2.77
N ASP A 439 -2.53 -24.58 -2.32
CA ASP A 439 -2.51 -25.85 -1.61
C ASP A 439 -3.09 -25.61 -0.22
N MET A 440 -4.35 -25.97 -0.01
CA MET A 440 -5.03 -25.78 1.25
C MET A 440 -4.79 -26.97 2.19
N ASP A 441 -4.37 -26.67 3.42
CA ASP A 441 -4.43 -27.57 4.56
C ASP A 441 -4.72 -26.75 5.82
N ALA A 442 -6.01 -26.72 6.18
CA ALA A 442 -6.50 -25.98 7.34
C ALA A 442 -7.80 -26.59 7.86
N TYR A 443 -8.04 -26.47 9.17
CA TYR A 443 -9.28 -26.93 9.82
C TYR A 443 -9.66 -28.37 9.47
N SER A 444 -8.64 -29.25 9.43
CA SER A 444 -8.80 -30.66 9.09
C SER A 444 -9.41 -30.92 7.71
N THR A 445 -9.18 -29.99 6.77
CA THR A 445 -9.66 -30.01 5.39
C THR A 445 -8.52 -29.63 4.45
N GLN A 446 -8.33 -30.45 3.41
CA GLN A 446 -7.31 -30.30 2.38
C GLN A 446 -7.95 -30.13 1.01
N ALA A 447 -7.33 -29.33 0.14
CA ALA A 447 -7.73 -29.18 -1.26
C ALA A 447 -6.59 -28.57 -2.08
N LYS A 448 -6.45 -28.98 -3.34
CA LYS A 448 -5.69 -28.23 -4.36
C LYS A 448 -6.63 -27.30 -5.09
N LYS A 449 -6.51 -26.00 -4.88
CA LYS A 449 -7.38 -24.99 -5.50
C LYS A 449 -6.57 -24.16 -6.48
N ALA A 450 -7.07 -23.98 -7.69
CA ALA A 450 -6.42 -23.14 -8.70
C ALA A 450 -7.43 -22.30 -9.48
N TRP A 451 -7.01 -21.10 -9.88
CA TRP A 451 -7.80 -20.15 -10.65
C TRP A 451 -7.01 -19.71 -11.87
N PHE A 452 -7.56 -19.93 -13.06
CA PHE A 452 -6.94 -19.64 -14.36
C PHE A 452 -7.68 -18.48 -15.01
N SER A 453 -7.03 -17.32 -15.08
CA SER A 453 -7.58 -16.10 -15.66
C SER A 453 -7.16 -15.98 -17.12
N PHE A 454 -8.16 -15.92 -17.98
CA PHE A 454 -8.01 -15.60 -19.40
C PHE A 454 -8.54 -14.19 -19.66
N LYS A 455 -8.96 -13.92 -20.89
CA LYS A 455 -9.43 -12.60 -21.30
C LYS A 455 -10.76 -12.25 -20.60
N ASP A 456 -11.79 -13.07 -20.80
CA ASP A 456 -13.15 -12.72 -20.36
C ASP A 456 -13.55 -13.53 -19.11
N GLU A 457 -13.01 -14.73 -18.95
CA GLU A 457 -13.38 -15.70 -17.93
C GLU A 457 -12.30 -15.93 -16.85
N LEU A 458 -12.75 -16.47 -15.72
CA LEU A 458 -11.91 -17.08 -14.68
C LEU A 458 -12.36 -18.53 -14.45
N VAL A 459 -11.47 -19.48 -14.69
CA VAL A 459 -11.74 -20.91 -14.49
C VAL A 459 -11.25 -21.33 -13.10
N ALA A 460 -12.10 -21.90 -12.28
CA ALA A 460 -11.76 -22.37 -10.94
C ALA A 460 -11.76 -23.91 -10.91
N LEU A 461 -10.62 -24.49 -10.55
CA LEU A 461 -10.44 -25.94 -10.38
C LEU A 461 -10.18 -26.29 -8.91
N GLY A 462 -10.68 -27.44 -8.51
CA GLY A 462 -10.42 -28.05 -7.21
C GLY A 462 -10.17 -29.55 -7.36
N ALA A 463 -9.14 -30.06 -6.71
CA ALA A 463 -8.80 -31.49 -6.68
C ALA A 463 -8.29 -31.92 -5.30
N GLY A 464 -8.24 -33.23 -5.05
CA GLY A 464 -7.70 -33.76 -3.79
C GLY A 464 -8.47 -33.29 -2.56
N ILE A 465 -9.77 -33.00 -2.69
CA ILE A 465 -10.57 -32.45 -1.59
C ILE A 465 -10.81 -33.57 -0.58
N ALA A 466 -10.23 -33.41 0.60
CA ALA A 466 -10.33 -34.35 1.70
C ALA A 466 -10.66 -33.63 3.00
N SER A 467 -11.51 -34.23 3.85
CA SER A 467 -11.78 -33.68 5.18
C SER A 467 -12.10 -34.77 6.19
N THR A 468 -11.68 -34.56 7.44
CA THR A 468 -12.08 -35.42 8.56
C THR A 468 -13.22 -34.82 9.39
N ARG A 469 -13.67 -33.61 9.04
CA ARG A 469 -14.80 -32.92 9.68
C ARG A 469 -16.12 -33.64 9.41
N THR A 470 -17.00 -33.65 10.41
CA THR A 470 -18.32 -34.29 10.31
C THR A 470 -19.35 -33.44 9.58
N GLU A 471 -19.08 -32.15 9.38
CA GLU A 471 -19.94 -31.27 8.58
C GLU A 471 -19.82 -31.59 7.08
N TYR A 472 -20.91 -31.34 6.34
CA TYR A 472 -20.93 -31.51 4.89
C TYR A 472 -19.94 -30.53 4.23
N VAL A 473 -19.08 -31.01 3.33
CA VAL A 473 -18.07 -30.19 2.64
C VAL A 473 -18.63 -29.66 1.33
N ASN A 474 -18.33 -28.39 1.02
CA ASN A 474 -18.83 -27.71 -0.18
C ASN A 474 -17.73 -26.83 -0.76
N THR A 475 -17.90 -26.45 -2.01
CA THR A 475 -17.26 -25.27 -2.59
C THR A 475 -18.34 -24.27 -2.96
N THR A 476 -18.31 -23.07 -2.38
CA THR A 476 -19.25 -22.02 -2.76
C THR A 476 -18.77 -21.36 -4.04
N VAL A 477 -19.64 -21.30 -5.06
CA VAL A 477 -19.36 -20.56 -6.30
C VAL A 477 -19.57 -19.07 -6.07
N ASN A 478 -20.72 -18.67 -5.51
CA ASN A 478 -20.95 -17.28 -5.07
C ASN A 478 -22.01 -17.22 -3.96
N GLN A 479 -22.00 -16.11 -3.21
CA GLN A 479 -23.01 -15.72 -2.22
C GLN A 479 -23.10 -14.18 -2.20
N THR A 480 -23.98 -13.62 -3.02
CA THR A 480 -24.06 -12.18 -3.33
C THR A 480 -25.50 -11.66 -3.23
N ARG A 481 -25.70 -10.35 -3.29
CA ARG A 481 -27.03 -9.73 -3.29
C ARG A 481 -27.81 -10.21 -4.51
N LEU A 482 -29.02 -10.72 -4.32
CA LEU A 482 -29.91 -11.09 -5.41
C LEU A 482 -30.40 -9.82 -6.11
N ASN A 483 -29.87 -9.58 -7.30
CA ASN A 483 -30.34 -8.53 -8.20
C ASN A 483 -30.80 -9.13 -9.55
N GLY A 484 -32.08 -8.95 -9.89
CA GLY A 484 -32.65 -9.49 -11.13
C GLY A 484 -32.96 -11.00 -11.11
N PRO A 485 -33.35 -11.57 -12.27
CA PRO A 485 -33.70 -12.99 -12.39
C PRO A 485 -32.48 -13.90 -12.26
N VAL A 486 -32.71 -15.13 -11.80
CA VAL A 486 -31.73 -16.21 -11.86
C VAL A 486 -32.15 -17.20 -12.94
N THR A 487 -31.27 -17.45 -13.89
CA THR A 487 -31.54 -18.36 -15.03
C THR A 487 -30.65 -19.59 -14.94
N VAL A 488 -31.21 -20.78 -15.13
CA VAL A 488 -30.45 -22.04 -15.20
C VAL A 488 -30.83 -22.75 -16.49
N ASP A 489 -29.85 -23.01 -17.35
CA ASP A 489 -30.06 -23.68 -18.65
C ASP A 489 -31.23 -23.10 -19.47
N GLY A 490 -31.35 -21.76 -19.48
CA GLY A 490 -32.38 -21.01 -20.20
C GLY A 490 -33.73 -20.90 -19.48
N GLN A 491 -33.89 -21.49 -18.30
CA GLN A 491 -35.10 -21.41 -17.49
C GLN A 491 -34.94 -20.40 -16.35
N VAL A 492 -35.86 -19.44 -16.23
CA VAL A 492 -35.85 -18.45 -15.14
C VAL A 492 -36.51 -19.06 -13.89
N TYR A 493 -35.82 -18.97 -12.75
CA TYR A 493 -36.30 -19.51 -11.48
C TYR A 493 -36.83 -18.43 -10.54
N GLN A 494 -37.99 -18.72 -9.93
CA GLN A 494 -38.56 -17.93 -8.84
C GLN A 494 -37.75 -18.11 -7.54
N LYS A 495 -37.93 -17.21 -6.57
CA LYS A 495 -37.24 -17.24 -5.26
C LYS A 495 -37.43 -18.57 -4.51
N GLY A 496 -36.47 -18.91 -3.64
CA GLY A 496 -36.47 -20.13 -2.81
C GLY A 496 -35.16 -20.94 -2.87
N SER A 497 -35.21 -22.21 -2.47
CA SER A 497 -34.05 -23.13 -2.44
C SER A 497 -34.29 -24.37 -3.31
N ARG A 498 -33.28 -24.80 -4.06
CA ARG A 498 -33.34 -26.03 -4.87
C ARG A 498 -31.99 -26.69 -5.10
N GLN A 499 -32.02 -28.01 -5.28
CA GLN A 499 -30.86 -28.77 -5.73
C GLN A 499 -30.68 -28.60 -7.23
N LEU A 500 -29.43 -28.46 -7.66
CA LEU A 500 -29.04 -28.46 -9.06
C LEU A 500 -28.15 -29.67 -9.32
N VAL A 501 -28.46 -30.42 -10.38
CA VAL A 501 -27.75 -31.66 -10.72
C VAL A 501 -27.44 -31.63 -12.21
N GLY A 502 -26.15 -31.57 -12.56
CA GLY A 502 -25.70 -31.63 -13.94
C GLY A 502 -26.17 -30.50 -14.85
N SER A 503 -26.57 -29.34 -14.30
CA SER A 503 -26.89 -28.15 -15.09
C SER A 503 -25.65 -27.62 -15.82
N SER A 504 -25.80 -27.14 -17.06
CA SER A 504 -24.65 -26.67 -17.85
C SER A 504 -24.20 -25.27 -17.44
N TRP A 505 -25.15 -24.41 -17.10
CA TRP A 505 -24.84 -23.06 -16.63
C TRP A 505 -25.94 -22.45 -15.75
N VAL A 506 -25.53 -21.50 -14.92
CA VAL A 506 -26.38 -20.60 -14.13
C VAL A 506 -26.00 -19.17 -14.48
N HIS A 507 -26.96 -18.25 -14.54
CA HIS A 507 -26.72 -16.82 -14.75
C HIS A 507 -27.45 -15.99 -13.70
N HIS A 508 -26.77 -14.99 -13.15
CA HIS A 508 -27.31 -14.03 -12.20
C HIS A 508 -26.53 -12.71 -12.25
N ASP A 509 -27.23 -11.58 -12.25
CA ASP A 509 -26.66 -10.21 -12.15
C ASP A 509 -25.50 -9.93 -13.11
N GLY A 510 -25.63 -10.33 -14.38
CA GLY A 510 -24.59 -10.13 -15.40
C GLY A 510 -23.40 -11.10 -15.30
N VAL A 511 -23.47 -12.11 -14.43
CA VAL A 511 -22.42 -13.14 -14.27
C VAL A 511 -22.97 -14.51 -14.67
N GLY A 512 -22.32 -15.13 -15.64
CA GLY A 512 -22.47 -16.53 -15.99
C GLY A 512 -21.58 -17.43 -15.14
N TYR A 513 -22.12 -18.57 -14.73
CA TYR A 513 -21.40 -19.65 -14.05
C TYR A 513 -21.58 -20.92 -14.90
N VAL A 514 -20.52 -21.36 -15.56
CA VAL A 514 -20.56 -22.51 -16.48
C VAL A 514 -19.88 -23.71 -15.85
N PHE A 515 -20.48 -24.89 -16.00
CA PHE A 515 -20.01 -26.14 -15.41
C PHE A 515 -19.59 -27.11 -16.51
N PRO A 516 -18.27 -27.28 -16.76
CA PRO A 516 -17.82 -28.09 -17.88
C PRO A 516 -18.08 -29.60 -17.72
N ASP A 517 -18.16 -30.08 -16.48
CA ASP A 517 -18.45 -31.48 -16.13
C ASP A 517 -19.67 -31.61 -15.22
N PHE A 518 -20.11 -32.86 -15.02
CA PHE A 518 -21.15 -33.21 -14.07
C PHE A 518 -20.82 -32.69 -12.66
N TRP A 519 -21.81 -32.11 -12.00
CA TRP A 519 -21.70 -31.61 -10.64
C TRP A 519 -23.03 -31.76 -9.90
N TYR A 520 -22.95 -31.74 -8.58
CA TYR A 520 -24.09 -31.74 -7.68
C TYR A 520 -23.99 -30.52 -6.78
N GLY A 521 -25.07 -29.77 -6.65
CA GLY A 521 -25.04 -28.54 -5.89
C GLY A 521 -26.39 -28.01 -5.46
N GLN A 522 -26.37 -26.79 -4.93
CA GLN A 522 -27.55 -26.12 -4.43
C GLN A 522 -27.52 -24.65 -4.81
N MET A 523 -28.71 -24.16 -5.15
CA MET A 523 -28.95 -22.76 -5.45
C MET A 523 -30.05 -22.21 -4.54
N GLU A 524 -29.79 -21.05 -3.95
CA GLU A 524 -30.75 -20.27 -3.19
C GLU A 524 -30.81 -18.85 -3.78
N ASN A 525 -32.02 -18.30 -3.88
CA ASN A 525 -32.27 -16.93 -4.32
C ASN A 525 -33.44 -16.38 -3.51
N ASP A 526 -33.25 -16.20 -2.20
CA ASP A 526 -34.32 -15.92 -1.27
C ASP A 526 -33.91 -14.86 -0.24
N THR A 527 -34.90 -14.33 0.47
CA THR A 527 -34.68 -13.34 1.54
C THR A 527 -34.00 -14.00 2.73
N LYS A 528 -32.89 -13.41 3.19
CA LYS A 528 -32.14 -13.80 4.39
C LYS A 528 -32.24 -12.71 5.43
N GLN A 529 -32.14 -13.11 6.69
CA GLN A 529 -32.17 -12.22 7.84
C GLN A 529 -30.96 -12.49 8.73
N GLY A 530 -30.56 -11.45 9.46
CA GLY A 530 -29.48 -11.50 10.43
C GLY A 530 -29.32 -10.14 11.09
N ASN A 531 -28.23 -9.92 11.80
CA ASN A 531 -27.94 -8.63 12.41
C ASN A 531 -26.43 -8.38 12.45
N TRP A 532 -26.05 -7.11 12.55
CA TRP A 532 -24.64 -6.73 12.61
C TRP A 532 -23.99 -7.15 13.94
N ARG A 533 -24.75 -7.15 15.04
CA ARG A 533 -24.28 -7.56 16.37
C ARG A 533 -23.66 -8.96 16.38
N ALA A 534 -24.22 -9.90 15.62
CA ALA A 534 -23.75 -11.28 15.52
C ALA A 534 -22.34 -11.40 14.92
N ILE A 535 -21.91 -10.42 14.11
CA ILE A 535 -20.58 -10.40 13.50
C ILE A 535 -19.68 -9.30 14.08
N ASN A 536 -20.23 -8.37 14.86
CA ASN A 536 -19.52 -7.26 15.48
C ASN A 536 -20.24 -6.76 16.75
N ASN A 537 -19.63 -6.94 17.92
CA ASN A 537 -20.21 -6.57 19.21
C ASN A 537 -20.53 -5.07 19.36
N GLY A 538 -19.85 -4.19 18.60
CA GLY A 538 -20.06 -2.75 18.64
C GLY A 538 -21.23 -2.25 17.80
N GLN A 539 -21.87 -3.11 17.00
CA GLN A 539 -22.93 -2.74 16.08
C GLN A 539 -24.33 -2.96 16.67
N PRO A 540 -25.38 -2.34 16.09
CA PRO A 540 -26.77 -2.55 16.51
C PRO A 540 -27.21 -4.01 16.41
N ASP A 541 -28.03 -4.45 17.36
CA ASP A 541 -28.70 -5.78 17.37
C ASP A 541 -30.02 -5.77 16.57
N GLN A 542 -30.17 -4.81 15.66
CA GLN A 542 -31.34 -4.70 14.80
C GLN A 542 -31.31 -5.79 13.73
N VAL A 543 -32.41 -6.54 13.60
CA VAL A 543 -32.60 -7.48 12.50
C VAL A 543 -32.67 -6.71 11.19
N VAL A 544 -31.81 -7.09 10.25
CA VAL A 544 -31.80 -6.62 8.87
C VAL A 544 -32.16 -7.79 7.95
N SER A 545 -32.66 -7.45 6.76
CA SER A 545 -33.10 -8.42 5.76
C SER A 545 -32.58 -8.01 4.39
N ASP A 546 -32.12 -8.96 3.60
CA ASP A 546 -31.70 -8.73 2.22
C ASP A 546 -31.99 -9.96 1.36
N ASP A 547 -32.13 -9.78 0.06
CA ASP A 547 -32.27 -10.90 -0.86
C ASP A 547 -30.89 -11.40 -1.28
N VAL A 548 -30.63 -12.71 -1.16
CA VAL A 548 -29.30 -13.30 -1.40
C VAL A 548 -29.39 -14.39 -2.48
N PHE A 549 -28.51 -14.30 -3.47
CA PHE A 549 -28.18 -15.39 -4.39
C PHE A 549 -27.00 -16.18 -3.83
N MET A 550 -27.16 -17.49 -3.64
CA MET A 550 -26.12 -18.42 -3.21
C MET A 550 -26.08 -19.62 -4.16
N LEU A 551 -24.88 -19.97 -4.61
CA LEU A 551 -24.63 -21.12 -5.48
C LEU A 551 -23.44 -21.90 -4.93
N ARG A 552 -23.60 -23.21 -4.73
CA ARG A 552 -22.53 -24.09 -4.21
C ARG A 552 -22.51 -25.45 -4.88
N ILE A 553 -21.33 -26.05 -4.90
CA ILE A 553 -21.05 -27.43 -5.27
C ILE A 553 -20.86 -28.25 -3.98
N GLY A 554 -21.48 -29.43 -3.88
CA GLY A 554 -21.37 -30.30 -2.72
C GLY A 554 -20.36 -31.43 -2.90
N HIS A 555 -19.58 -31.75 -1.87
CA HIS A 555 -18.51 -32.75 -1.89
C HIS A 555 -18.75 -33.98 -1.02
N SER A 556 -19.90 -34.08 -0.35
CA SER A 556 -20.25 -35.09 0.68
C SER A 556 -19.70 -34.81 2.09
N TRP A 557 -20.07 -35.68 3.03
CA TRP A 557 -19.50 -35.74 4.38
C TRP A 557 -18.16 -36.48 4.33
N GLN A 558 -17.12 -35.92 4.94
CA GLN A 558 -15.78 -36.52 4.99
C GLN A 558 -15.27 -37.04 3.62
N PRO A 559 -15.23 -36.20 2.57
CA PRO A 559 -14.66 -36.61 1.29
C PRO A 559 -13.20 -37.05 1.46
N THR A 560 -12.72 -37.92 0.58
CA THR A 560 -11.32 -38.39 0.58
C THR A 560 -10.53 -38.01 -0.67
N ASN A 561 -11.21 -37.67 -1.76
CA ASN A 561 -10.59 -37.24 -3.02
C ASN A 561 -11.63 -36.58 -3.96
N ALA A 562 -12.43 -35.65 -3.43
CA ALA A 562 -13.43 -34.94 -4.25
C ALA A 562 -12.76 -33.87 -5.13
N SER A 563 -13.49 -33.39 -6.13
CA SER A 563 -13.03 -32.35 -7.07
C SER A 563 -14.18 -31.43 -7.47
N TYR A 564 -13.85 -30.25 -8.01
CA TYR A 564 -14.80 -29.38 -8.70
C TYR A 564 -14.13 -28.72 -9.90
N GLN A 565 -14.98 -28.25 -10.82
CA GLN A 565 -14.59 -27.29 -11.85
C GLN A 565 -15.78 -26.42 -12.22
N TYR A 566 -15.56 -25.12 -12.32
CA TYR A 566 -16.53 -24.16 -12.81
C TYR A 566 -15.83 -22.95 -13.45
N ILE A 567 -16.54 -22.23 -14.29
CA ILE A 567 -16.05 -21.05 -14.99
C ILE A 567 -16.93 -19.87 -14.58
N ILE A 568 -16.31 -18.77 -14.19
CA ILE A 568 -16.96 -17.48 -13.94
C ILE A 568 -16.82 -16.65 -15.22
N LEU A 569 -17.94 -16.16 -15.74
CA LEU A 569 -18.04 -15.33 -16.93
C LEU A 569 -18.75 -14.01 -16.57
N PRO A 570 -18.03 -12.99 -16.08
CA PRO A 570 -18.59 -11.66 -15.83
C PRO A 570 -19.03 -10.99 -17.14
N GLU A 571 -19.73 -9.86 -17.04
CA GLU A 571 -20.14 -9.01 -18.17
C GLU A 571 -20.92 -9.78 -19.26
N SER A 572 -21.69 -10.80 -18.85
CA SER A 572 -22.41 -11.68 -19.77
C SER A 572 -23.90 -11.68 -19.51
N THR A 573 -24.71 -11.73 -20.57
CA THR A 573 -26.14 -12.03 -20.44
C THR A 573 -26.36 -13.54 -20.30
N ALA A 574 -27.60 -13.95 -19.97
CA ALA A 574 -27.97 -15.36 -19.99
C ALA A 574 -27.80 -15.99 -21.39
N ASN A 575 -28.03 -15.23 -22.46
CA ASN A 575 -27.82 -15.69 -23.83
C ASN A 575 -26.33 -15.85 -24.16
N ASP A 576 -25.49 -14.90 -23.73
CA ASP A 576 -24.04 -15.01 -23.89
C ASP A 576 -23.48 -16.20 -23.11
N THR A 577 -23.98 -16.42 -21.89
CA THR A 577 -23.64 -17.58 -21.05
C THR A 577 -24.04 -18.88 -21.73
N GLN A 578 -25.24 -18.95 -22.31
CA GLN A 578 -25.70 -20.12 -23.06
C GLN A 578 -24.82 -20.40 -24.29
N ALA A 579 -24.48 -19.35 -25.05
CA ALA A 579 -23.61 -19.45 -26.22
C ALA A 579 -22.19 -19.89 -25.82
N TYR A 580 -21.65 -19.35 -24.73
CA TYR A 580 -20.36 -19.74 -24.19
C TYR A 580 -20.36 -21.22 -23.76
N ALA A 581 -21.38 -21.65 -23.01
CA ALA A 581 -21.53 -23.03 -22.55
C ALA A 581 -21.66 -24.04 -23.71
N ALA A 582 -22.18 -23.61 -24.87
CA ALA A 582 -22.26 -24.44 -26.07
C ALA A 582 -20.95 -24.50 -26.86
N ASN A 583 -20.20 -23.40 -26.94
CA ASN A 583 -18.99 -23.29 -27.79
C ASN A 583 -17.68 -23.62 -27.05
N LYS A 584 -17.65 -23.55 -25.71
CA LYS A 584 -16.56 -23.95 -24.81
C LYS A 584 -15.14 -23.64 -25.33
N PRO A 585 -14.71 -22.36 -25.35
CA PRO A 585 -13.34 -22.02 -25.75
C PRO A 585 -12.27 -22.58 -24.80
N ILE A 586 -12.69 -22.92 -23.57
CA ILE A 586 -11.89 -23.51 -22.51
C ILE A 586 -11.95 -25.04 -22.52
N THR A 587 -10.78 -25.67 -22.40
CA THR A 587 -10.64 -27.10 -22.14
C THR A 587 -9.82 -27.32 -20.87
N VAL A 588 -10.38 -28.10 -19.93
CA VAL A 588 -9.63 -28.60 -18.77
C VAL A 588 -8.78 -29.79 -19.24
N LEU A 589 -7.46 -29.64 -19.22
CA LEU A 589 -6.50 -30.67 -19.63
C LEU A 589 -6.20 -31.66 -18.50
N SER A 590 -6.19 -31.17 -17.26
CA SER A 590 -6.03 -31.99 -16.06
C SER A 590 -6.63 -31.29 -14.84
N ASN A 591 -7.18 -32.07 -13.91
CA ASN A 591 -7.64 -31.58 -12.61
C ASN A 591 -7.43 -32.66 -11.54
N THR A 592 -6.18 -32.82 -11.12
CA THR A 592 -5.72 -33.81 -10.14
C THR A 592 -4.96 -33.13 -9.00
N ASP A 593 -4.65 -33.87 -7.94
CA ASP A 593 -3.87 -33.39 -6.81
C ASP A 593 -2.37 -33.15 -7.13
N THR A 594 -1.93 -33.60 -8.31
CA THR A 594 -0.54 -33.46 -8.79
C THR A 594 -0.39 -32.46 -9.94
N LEU A 595 -1.44 -32.27 -10.74
CA LEU A 595 -1.46 -31.42 -11.91
C LEU A 595 -2.86 -30.83 -12.14
N GLN A 596 -2.96 -29.50 -12.27
CA GLN A 596 -4.16 -28.80 -12.74
C GLN A 596 -3.80 -27.94 -13.95
N ALA A 597 -4.50 -28.09 -15.07
CA ALA A 597 -4.16 -27.41 -16.31
C ALA A 597 -5.40 -27.06 -17.14
N VAL A 598 -5.40 -25.84 -17.68
CA VAL A 598 -6.49 -25.30 -18.50
C VAL A 598 -5.91 -24.60 -19.72
N THR A 599 -6.50 -24.86 -20.88
CA THR A 599 -6.13 -24.20 -22.14
C THR A 599 -7.31 -23.43 -22.71
N HIS A 600 -7.04 -22.22 -23.21
CA HIS A 600 -7.97 -21.45 -24.01
C HIS A 600 -7.60 -21.60 -25.48
N SER A 601 -8.41 -22.36 -26.22
CA SER A 601 -8.12 -22.78 -27.60
C SER A 601 -7.92 -21.63 -28.58
N GLN A 602 -8.75 -20.58 -28.49
CA GLN A 602 -8.67 -19.43 -29.41
C GLN A 602 -7.50 -18.49 -29.10
N LEU A 603 -7.24 -18.19 -27.82
CA LEU A 603 -6.11 -17.38 -27.38
C LEU A 603 -4.77 -18.12 -27.51
N LYS A 604 -4.80 -19.46 -27.58
CA LYS A 604 -3.62 -20.33 -27.55
C LYS A 604 -2.78 -20.13 -26.28
N VAL A 605 -3.45 -19.92 -25.16
CA VAL A 605 -2.82 -19.75 -23.84
C VAL A 605 -3.18 -20.94 -22.98
N THR A 606 -2.19 -21.51 -22.31
CA THR A 606 -2.36 -22.63 -21.38
C THR A 606 -1.77 -22.25 -20.02
N GLY A 607 -2.60 -22.30 -18.98
CA GLY A 607 -2.17 -22.17 -17.60
C GLY A 607 -2.03 -23.54 -16.94
N ILE A 608 -0.98 -23.73 -16.15
CA ILE A 608 -0.61 -25.04 -15.59
C ILE A 608 -0.12 -24.86 -14.16
N VAL A 609 -0.58 -25.73 -13.26
CA VAL A 609 -0.10 -25.87 -11.89
C VAL A 609 0.49 -27.27 -11.75
N PHE A 610 1.81 -27.33 -11.62
CA PHE A 610 2.55 -28.53 -11.26
C PHE A 610 2.72 -28.55 -9.73
N HIS A 611 1.96 -29.36 -9.00
CA HIS A 611 2.14 -29.51 -7.54
C HIS A 611 3.38 -30.35 -7.19
N GLN A 612 3.93 -31.04 -8.17
CA GLN A 612 5.17 -31.82 -8.14
C GLN A 612 5.86 -31.75 -9.51
N ALA A 613 7.08 -32.27 -9.63
CA ALA A 613 7.75 -32.40 -10.93
C ALA A 613 6.87 -33.18 -11.93
N GLY A 614 6.86 -32.76 -13.19
CA GLY A 614 6.03 -33.40 -14.21
C GLY A 614 6.12 -32.73 -15.58
N SER A 615 5.35 -33.26 -16.52
CA SER A 615 5.20 -32.69 -17.86
C SER A 615 3.74 -32.71 -18.32
N LEU A 616 3.44 -31.88 -19.33
CA LEU A 616 2.14 -31.80 -19.97
C LEU A 616 2.33 -31.63 -21.48
N VAL A 617 1.64 -32.48 -22.26
CA VAL A 617 1.49 -32.29 -23.70
C VAL A 617 0.39 -31.26 -23.93
N LEU A 618 0.76 -30.13 -24.56
CA LEU A 618 -0.13 -29.04 -24.92
C LEU A 618 -1.02 -29.44 -26.11
N SER A 619 -2.13 -28.72 -26.31
CA SER A 619 -3.03 -28.93 -27.45
C SER A 619 -2.35 -28.78 -28.83
N SER A 620 -1.21 -28.08 -28.88
CA SER A 620 -0.38 -27.93 -30.08
C SER A 620 0.49 -29.17 -30.40
N GLY A 621 0.57 -30.14 -29.49
CA GLY A 621 1.47 -31.30 -29.56
C GLY A 621 2.87 -31.03 -28.99
N LYS A 622 3.18 -29.79 -28.58
CA LYS A 622 4.40 -29.50 -27.81
C LYS A 622 4.27 -30.06 -26.39
N GLU A 623 5.39 -30.33 -25.73
CA GLU A 623 5.42 -30.77 -24.33
C GLU A 623 6.19 -29.77 -23.48
N ILE A 624 5.61 -29.35 -22.35
CA ILE A 624 6.27 -28.52 -21.34
C ILE A 624 6.53 -29.36 -20.09
N ALA A 625 7.76 -29.32 -19.56
CA ALA A 625 8.15 -30.07 -18.38
C ALA A 625 8.90 -29.19 -17.37
N VAL A 626 8.68 -29.48 -16.08
CA VAL A 626 9.40 -28.86 -14.95
C VAL A 626 9.85 -29.93 -13.96
N ASP A 627 11.02 -29.74 -13.37
CA ASP A 627 11.61 -30.69 -12.41
C ASP A 627 11.21 -30.42 -10.93
N LYS A 628 10.40 -29.39 -10.69
CA LYS A 628 9.95 -28.97 -9.34
C LYS A 628 8.53 -28.38 -9.39
N PRO A 629 7.82 -28.34 -8.25
CA PRO A 629 6.53 -27.67 -8.14
C PRO A 629 6.60 -26.24 -8.66
N SER A 630 5.77 -25.92 -9.64
CA SER A 630 5.82 -24.66 -10.39
C SER A 630 4.44 -24.29 -10.91
N VAL A 631 4.17 -23.00 -11.05
CA VAL A 631 3.02 -22.48 -11.79
C VAL A 631 3.54 -21.92 -13.10
N VAL A 632 2.97 -22.35 -14.22
CA VAL A 632 3.46 -22.06 -15.57
C VAL A 632 2.34 -21.49 -16.42
N LEU A 633 2.65 -20.43 -17.17
CA LEU A 633 1.82 -19.90 -18.24
C LEU A 633 2.57 -20.10 -19.55
N VAL A 634 1.92 -20.71 -20.54
CA VAL A 634 2.44 -20.89 -21.89
C VAL A 634 1.55 -20.14 -22.87
N ASN A 635 2.09 -19.13 -23.55
CA ASN A 635 1.40 -18.35 -24.55
C ASN A 635 1.94 -18.68 -25.96
N GLU A 636 1.16 -19.45 -26.71
CA GLU A 636 1.48 -19.88 -28.09
C GLU A 636 0.78 -19.00 -29.15
N SER A 637 0.37 -17.78 -28.79
CA SER A 637 -0.23 -16.83 -29.75
C SER A 637 0.78 -16.27 -30.76
N LYS A 638 2.06 -16.25 -30.40
CA LYS A 638 3.19 -15.81 -31.23
C LYS A 638 3.92 -17.01 -31.86
N ALA A 639 4.82 -16.75 -32.82
CA ALA A 639 5.60 -17.79 -33.50
C ALA A 639 6.52 -18.55 -32.52
N GLU A 640 7.22 -17.79 -31.67
CA GLU A 640 7.96 -18.32 -30.52
C GLU A 640 7.06 -18.27 -29.28
N PRO A 641 6.78 -19.41 -28.63
CA PRO A 641 5.98 -19.44 -27.41
C PRO A 641 6.65 -18.67 -26.28
N GLU A 642 5.88 -17.85 -25.58
CA GLU A 642 6.33 -17.18 -24.36
C GLU A 642 5.95 -18.06 -23.16
N VAL A 643 6.95 -18.44 -22.35
CA VAL A 643 6.74 -19.22 -21.13
C VAL A 643 7.06 -18.35 -19.94
N THR A 644 6.14 -18.27 -18.99
CA THR A 644 6.36 -17.60 -17.70
C THR A 644 6.19 -18.61 -16.59
N VAL A 645 7.11 -18.60 -15.61
CA VAL A 645 7.11 -19.53 -14.48
C VAL A 645 7.16 -18.77 -13.16
N ALA A 646 6.49 -19.31 -12.14
CA ALA A 646 6.64 -18.89 -10.75
C ALA A 646 6.77 -20.13 -9.86
N THR A 647 7.47 -19.99 -8.73
CA THR A 647 7.50 -21.00 -7.66
C THR A 647 6.94 -20.38 -6.37
N PRO A 648 5.60 -20.38 -6.21
CA PRO A 648 4.96 -19.70 -5.10
C PRO A 648 5.47 -20.18 -3.74
N GLY A 649 5.84 -19.22 -2.89
CA GLY A 649 6.27 -19.48 -1.52
C GLY A 649 7.64 -20.06 -1.31
N LYS A 650 8.45 -20.25 -2.36
CA LYS A 650 9.82 -20.75 -2.26
C LYS A 650 10.68 -20.27 -3.42
N GLY A 651 11.82 -19.64 -3.13
CA GLY A 651 12.88 -19.45 -4.12
C GLY A 651 13.62 -20.74 -4.41
N THR A 652 13.80 -21.09 -5.69
CA THR A 652 14.50 -22.31 -6.11
C THR A 652 14.96 -22.20 -7.56
N GLN A 653 15.92 -23.03 -7.92
CA GLN A 653 16.26 -23.33 -9.31
C GLN A 653 15.25 -24.33 -9.90
N VAL A 654 14.64 -24.07 -11.06
CA VAL A 654 13.75 -24.98 -11.79
C VAL A 654 14.31 -25.19 -13.18
N ASN A 655 14.41 -26.44 -13.62
CA ASN A 655 14.71 -26.75 -15.01
C ASN A 655 13.41 -26.80 -15.80
N VAL A 656 13.31 -25.97 -16.83
CA VAL A 656 12.15 -25.87 -17.71
C VAL A 656 12.53 -26.41 -19.07
N THR A 657 11.76 -27.37 -19.59
CA THR A 657 11.98 -27.97 -20.90
C THR A 657 10.75 -27.80 -21.78
N LEU A 658 10.92 -27.23 -22.97
CA LEU A 658 9.90 -27.17 -24.01
C LEU A 658 10.33 -28.05 -25.19
N THR A 659 9.54 -29.08 -25.48
CA THR A 659 9.78 -30.03 -26.57
C THR A 659 8.81 -29.77 -27.72
N ASN A 660 9.34 -29.61 -28.93
CA ASN A 660 8.57 -29.43 -30.17
C ASN A 660 9.06 -30.41 -31.24
N ASN A 661 8.20 -31.30 -31.74
CA ASN A 661 8.55 -32.32 -32.74
C ASN A 661 9.81 -33.14 -32.38
N GLY A 662 9.97 -33.48 -31.10
CA GLY A 662 11.11 -34.24 -30.58
C GLY A 662 12.40 -33.44 -30.38
N GLN A 663 12.42 -32.15 -30.71
CA GLN A 663 13.51 -31.24 -30.37
C GLN A 663 13.21 -30.55 -29.04
N ALA A 664 14.08 -30.73 -28.04
CA ALA A 664 13.93 -30.14 -26.71
C ALA A 664 14.82 -28.91 -26.56
N GLN A 665 14.23 -27.81 -26.11
CA GLN A 665 14.94 -26.67 -25.56
C GLN A 665 14.79 -26.71 -24.04
N ALA A 666 15.90 -26.63 -23.32
CA ALA A 666 15.90 -26.66 -21.87
C ALA A 666 16.74 -25.50 -21.33
N THR A 667 16.25 -24.88 -20.26
CA THR A 667 16.96 -23.84 -19.54
C THR A 667 16.72 -24.00 -18.04
N THR A 668 17.52 -23.29 -17.27
CA THR A 668 17.36 -23.18 -15.83
C THR A 668 16.79 -21.81 -15.49
N VAL A 669 15.72 -21.77 -14.69
CA VAL A 669 15.20 -20.55 -14.09
C VAL A 669 15.43 -20.58 -12.60
N VAL A 670 16.14 -19.60 -12.05
CA VAL A 670 16.33 -19.42 -10.63
C VAL A 670 15.34 -18.36 -10.15
N THR A 671 14.35 -18.77 -9.37
CA THR A 671 13.40 -17.86 -8.73
C THR A 671 13.99 -17.33 -7.41
N SER A 672 13.66 -16.08 -7.06
CA SER A 672 14.27 -15.42 -5.91
C SER A 672 13.86 -16.03 -4.57
N ALA A 673 14.83 -16.22 -3.67
CA ALA A 673 14.60 -16.57 -2.28
C ALA A 673 14.45 -15.33 -1.37
N GLU A 674 14.68 -14.12 -1.88
CA GLU A 674 14.51 -12.90 -1.11
C GLU A 674 13.04 -12.67 -0.81
N LYS A 675 12.71 -12.36 0.44
CA LYS A 675 11.32 -12.20 0.89
C LYS A 675 10.55 -11.21 0.01
N ARG A 676 11.16 -10.09 -0.42
CA ARG A 676 10.54 -9.12 -1.37
C ARG A 676 10.15 -9.67 -2.75
N TRP A 677 10.87 -10.66 -3.28
CA TRP A 677 10.70 -11.14 -4.65
C TRP A 677 10.23 -12.60 -4.74
N MET A 678 10.18 -13.30 -3.61
CA MET A 678 9.76 -14.69 -3.55
C MET A 678 8.33 -14.89 -4.08
N GLY A 679 8.20 -15.74 -5.10
CA GLY A 679 6.92 -16.02 -5.76
C GLY A 679 6.57 -15.08 -6.92
N LYS A 680 7.42 -14.09 -7.25
CA LYS A 680 7.24 -13.25 -8.44
C LYS A 680 7.42 -14.07 -9.72
N SER A 681 6.60 -13.79 -10.73
CA SER A 681 6.72 -14.36 -12.08
C SER A 681 8.09 -14.10 -12.70
N VAL A 682 8.61 -15.07 -13.45
CA VAL A 682 9.84 -14.98 -14.24
C VAL A 682 9.56 -15.47 -15.66
N VAL A 683 9.86 -14.64 -16.65
CA VAL A 683 9.80 -15.06 -18.06
C VAL A 683 10.99 -15.96 -18.35
N VAL A 684 10.74 -17.10 -18.99
CA VAL A 684 11.76 -18.09 -19.34
C VAL A 684 12.51 -17.63 -20.59
N ASP A 685 13.84 -17.62 -20.52
CA ASP A 685 14.72 -17.51 -21.69
C ASP A 685 15.31 -18.90 -22.01
N PHE A 686 14.92 -19.49 -23.14
CA PHE A 686 15.46 -20.80 -23.54
C PHE A 686 16.89 -20.73 -24.10
N ASN A 687 17.44 -19.54 -24.32
CA ASN A 687 18.81 -19.36 -24.81
C ASN A 687 19.84 -19.19 -23.68
N ALA A 688 19.41 -18.84 -22.48
CA ALA A 688 20.29 -18.62 -21.34
C ALA A 688 19.57 -18.91 -20.00
N PRO A 689 20.28 -19.36 -18.96
CA PRO A 689 19.70 -19.44 -17.62
C PRO A 689 19.16 -18.08 -17.16
N VAL A 690 17.94 -18.08 -16.61
CA VAL A 690 17.36 -16.88 -16.01
C VAL A 690 17.73 -16.87 -14.53
N LEU A 691 18.60 -15.96 -14.13
CA LEU A 691 19.02 -15.79 -12.75
C LEU A 691 18.19 -14.67 -12.08
N PRO A 692 17.92 -14.74 -10.77
CA PRO A 692 17.40 -13.58 -10.07
C PRO A 692 18.46 -12.47 -10.15
N PRO A 693 18.07 -11.19 -10.03
CA PRO A 693 19.03 -10.10 -9.98
C PRO A 693 20.09 -10.41 -8.91
N GLN A 694 21.34 -10.60 -9.31
CA GLN A 694 22.42 -10.88 -8.37
C GLN A 694 22.79 -9.59 -7.67
N LYS A 695 22.81 -9.61 -6.34
CA LYS A 695 23.37 -8.52 -5.56
C LYS A 695 24.85 -8.77 -5.37
N GLU A 696 25.66 -7.88 -5.90
CA GLU A 696 27.10 -7.87 -5.73
C GLU A 696 27.47 -6.84 -4.65
N THR A 697 28.17 -7.28 -3.60
CA THR A 697 28.70 -6.36 -2.58
C THR A 697 30.12 -6.00 -2.96
N VAL A 698 30.32 -4.76 -3.39
CA VAL A 698 31.62 -4.22 -3.78
C VAL A 698 32.18 -3.42 -2.62
N ALA A 699 33.24 -3.91 -1.99
CA ALA A 699 33.97 -3.15 -0.97
C ALA A 699 34.72 -1.97 -1.60
N ALA A 700 34.91 -0.89 -0.84
CA ALA A 700 35.75 0.23 -1.29
C ALA A 700 37.19 -0.24 -1.58
N GLN A 701 37.67 0.01 -2.80
CA GLN A 701 39.05 -0.22 -3.21
C GLN A 701 40.00 0.81 -2.59
N SER A 702 39.52 2.04 -2.43
CA SER A 702 40.24 3.10 -1.74
C SER A 702 39.27 4.04 -1.03
N ASP A 703 39.68 4.56 0.12
CA ASP A 703 39.01 5.65 0.80
C ASP A 703 40.00 6.61 1.47
N ALA A 704 39.64 7.89 1.53
CA ALA A 704 40.45 8.89 2.21
C ALA A 704 39.60 10.11 2.54
N PHE A 705 39.89 10.79 3.64
CA PHE A 705 39.40 12.15 3.84
C PHE A 705 40.47 13.20 3.53
N VAL A 706 40.02 14.39 3.18
CA VAL A 706 40.87 15.57 2.93
C VAL A 706 40.49 16.68 3.88
N ARG A 707 41.43 17.62 4.14
CA ARG A 707 41.21 18.75 5.04
C ARG A 707 41.74 20.04 4.41
N ASP A 708 40.97 21.11 4.52
CA ASP A 708 41.28 22.39 3.88
C ASP A 708 42.33 23.24 4.65
N GLY A 709 42.55 24.47 4.18
CA GLY A 709 43.45 25.44 4.81
C GLY A 709 44.92 25.00 4.82
N GLN A 710 45.61 25.16 5.94
CA GLN A 710 47.03 24.78 6.08
C GLN A 710 47.30 23.27 5.86
N TYR A 711 46.26 22.44 5.90
CA TYR A 711 46.34 21.00 5.67
C TYR A 711 46.00 20.59 4.24
N ALA A 712 45.76 21.56 3.34
CA ALA A 712 45.23 21.30 2.01
C ALA A 712 46.13 20.45 1.11
N SER A 713 47.42 20.33 1.44
CA SER A 713 48.40 19.48 0.74
C SER A 713 48.73 18.19 1.50
N GLN A 714 47.97 17.82 2.53
CA GLN A 714 48.18 16.57 3.30
C GLN A 714 47.17 15.49 2.89
N SER A 715 47.62 14.23 2.91
CA SER A 715 46.79 13.03 2.70
C SER A 715 46.51 12.34 4.03
N TYR A 716 45.31 11.75 4.16
CA TYR A 716 44.85 11.02 5.35
C TYR A 716 44.37 9.59 5.05
N GLY A 717 44.77 9.01 3.91
CA GLY A 717 44.24 7.73 3.44
C GLY A 717 44.70 6.47 4.18
N ASN A 718 45.52 6.58 5.24
CA ASN A 718 45.94 5.44 6.07
C ASN A 718 45.17 5.37 7.42
N ASN A 719 44.18 6.25 7.63
CA ASN A 719 43.45 6.31 8.89
C ASN A 719 42.35 5.25 8.93
N SER A 720 42.13 4.60 10.08
CA SER A 720 41.06 3.60 10.29
C SER A 720 39.64 4.20 10.39
N TYR A 721 39.49 5.46 10.00
CA TYR A 721 38.24 6.22 10.05
C TYR A 721 38.25 7.32 8.98
N LEU A 722 37.06 7.61 8.48
CA LEU A 722 36.77 8.66 7.52
C LEU A 722 36.01 9.78 8.24
N VAL A 723 36.25 11.04 7.91
CA VAL A 723 35.59 12.17 8.56
C VAL A 723 35.04 13.14 7.54
N VAL A 724 33.79 13.52 7.74
CA VAL A 724 33.13 14.59 7.00
C VAL A 724 32.78 15.70 7.99
N LYS A 725 33.13 16.94 7.66
CA LYS A 725 32.90 18.11 8.53
C LYS A 725 32.71 19.39 7.71
N SER A 726 31.65 20.12 8.02
CA SER A 726 31.45 21.50 7.56
C SER A 726 31.89 22.45 8.67
N ASP A 727 32.93 23.25 8.44
CA ASP A 727 33.49 24.16 9.44
C ASP A 727 34.25 25.32 8.78
N GLY A 728 34.75 26.28 9.57
CA GLY A 728 35.61 27.35 9.10
C GLY A 728 36.91 26.84 8.47
N SER A 729 37.60 27.74 7.77
CA SER A 729 38.81 27.36 7.01
C SER A 729 39.88 26.71 7.89
N GLY A 730 40.43 25.61 7.39
CA GLY A 730 41.38 24.77 8.11
C GLY A 730 40.74 23.67 8.96
N TYR A 731 39.41 23.57 9.03
CA TYR A 731 38.71 22.54 9.81
C TYR A 731 37.70 21.72 8.98
N SER A 732 37.41 22.15 7.75
CA SER A 732 36.50 21.43 6.85
C SER A 732 37.12 20.13 6.37
N ARG A 733 36.31 19.08 6.27
CA ARG A 733 36.73 17.74 5.84
C ARG A 733 35.71 17.12 4.90
N LYS A 734 36.20 16.47 3.84
CA LYS A 734 35.41 15.68 2.90
C LYS A 734 36.00 14.30 2.77
N THR A 735 35.19 13.30 2.46
CA THR A 735 35.64 11.92 2.27
C THR A 735 35.44 11.49 0.82
N ALA A 736 36.48 10.99 0.17
CA ALA A 736 36.38 10.33 -1.12
C ALA A 736 36.40 8.80 -0.94
N LEU A 737 35.57 8.11 -1.69
CA LEU A 737 35.45 6.65 -1.76
C LEU A 737 35.66 6.21 -3.20
N LYS A 738 36.28 5.06 -3.43
CA LYS A 738 36.51 4.49 -4.76
C LYS A 738 36.09 3.03 -4.78
N PHE A 739 35.25 2.67 -5.74
CA PHE A 739 34.76 1.31 -5.97
C PHE A 739 35.15 0.87 -7.38
N ASP A 740 35.59 -0.38 -7.51
CA ASP A 740 35.84 -0.97 -8.83
C ASP A 740 34.59 -1.74 -9.26
N LEU A 741 33.85 -1.21 -10.24
CA LEU A 741 32.68 -1.86 -10.82
C LEU A 741 33.02 -2.58 -12.13
N THR A 742 34.31 -2.74 -12.43
CA THR A 742 34.77 -3.48 -13.61
C THR A 742 34.33 -4.93 -13.51
N GLY A 743 33.64 -5.41 -14.54
CA GLY A 743 33.12 -6.78 -14.60
C GLY A 743 31.68 -6.94 -14.12
N LEU A 744 31.02 -5.87 -13.65
CA LEU A 744 29.57 -5.85 -13.47
C LEU A 744 28.90 -5.43 -14.78
N ASP A 745 27.88 -6.18 -15.20
CA ASP A 745 27.08 -5.89 -16.39
C ASP A 745 26.04 -4.80 -16.08
N LEU A 746 26.51 -3.56 -15.87
CA LEU A 746 25.64 -2.44 -15.51
C LEU A 746 24.79 -1.97 -16.70
N THR A 747 23.50 -1.79 -16.44
CA THR A 747 22.47 -1.27 -17.35
C THR A 747 21.84 0.00 -16.78
N SER A 748 20.99 0.69 -17.56
CA SER A 748 20.21 1.82 -17.05
C SER A 748 19.20 1.44 -15.96
N SER A 749 18.93 0.14 -15.77
CA SER A 749 18.08 -0.41 -14.72
C SER A 749 18.83 -0.91 -13.50
N SER A 750 20.17 -0.87 -13.50
CA SER A 750 20.96 -1.26 -12.34
C SER A 750 20.65 -0.37 -11.14
N THR A 751 20.67 -0.95 -9.95
CA THR A 751 20.51 -0.21 -8.70
C THR A 751 21.74 -0.37 -7.82
N ALA A 752 22.04 0.64 -6.99
CA ALA A 752 23.15 0.58 -6.05
C ALA A 752 22.86 1.29 -4.73
N LEU A 753 23.17 0.61 -3.62
CA LEU A 753 23.09 1.15 -2.26
C LEU A 753 24.50 1.26 -1.67
N LEU A 754 24.94 2.48 -1.34
CA LEU A 754 26.15 2.74 -0.58
C LEU A 754 25.86 2.51 0.91
N ARG A 755 26.61 1.61 1.54
CA ARG A 755 26.54 1.28 2.96
C ARG A 755 27.74 1.86 3.70
N LEU A 756 27.47 2.65 4.75
CA LEU A 756 28.47 3.31 5.57
C LEU A 756 28.22 3.00 7.05
N HIS A 757 29.20 2.43 7.74
CA HIS A 757 29.09 2.19 9.17
C HIS A 757 29.46 3.46 9.96
N ILE A 758 28.52 3.98 10.75
CA ILE A 758 28.70 5.21 11.53
C ILE A 758 29.51 4.90 12.79
N ARG A 759 30.73 5.43 12.89
CA ARG A 759 31.61 5.23 14.07
C ARG A 759 31.32 6.22 15.17
N ASN A 760 31.16 7.50 14.82
CA ASN A 760 30.91 8.53 15.80
C ASN A 760 30.16 9.71 15.16
N VAL A 761 29.36 10.39 15.97
CA VAL A 761 28.64 11.60 15.59
C VAL A 761 28.82 12.60 16.72
N ASN A 762 29.33 13.79 16.43
CA ASN A 762 29.52 14.84 17.42
C ASN A 762 28.17 15.54 17.78
N ALA A 763 28.22 16.55 18.64
CA ALA A 763 27.06 17.03 19.40
C ALA A 763 26.02 17.88 18.65
N ASP A 764 26.26 18.29 17.39
CA ASP A 764 25.21 18.95 16.62
C ASP A 764 24.00 18.01 16.43
N ALA A 765 22.79 18.57 16.30
CA ALA A 765 21.56 17.78 16.24
C ALA A 765 21.47 16.92 14.96
N SER A 766 22.04 17.40 13.85
CA SER A 766 22.07 16.71 12.55
C SER A 766 23.27 17.16 11.69
N ARG A 767 23.59 16.37 10.65
CA ARG A 767 24.49 16.72 9.54
C ARG A 767 23.85 16.29 8.24
N ASP A 768 23.96 17.10 7.20
CA ASP A 768 23.44 16.76 5.87
C ASP A 768 24.59 16.25 5.01
N ILE A 769 24.75 14.92 4.96
CA ILE A 769 25.82 14.28 4.21
C ILE A 769 25.34 13.99 2.80
N THR A 770 25.86 14.75 1.84
CA THR A 770 25.62 14.56 0.41
C THR A 770 26.65 13.61 -0.18
N VAL A 771 26.17 12.63 -0.95
CA VAL A 771 26.98 11.70 -1.74
C VAL A 771 26.97 12.15 -3.19
N SER A 772 28.14 12.40 -3.79
CA SER A 772 28.27 12.86 -5.17
C SER A 772 29.28 12.01 -5.94
N ARG A 773 29.09 11.85 -7.26
CA ARG A 773 30.12 11.26 -8.14
C ARG A 773 31.19 12.30 -8.46
N LEU A 774 32.45 11.88 -8.34
CA LEU A 774 33.62 12.64 -8.78
C LEU A 774 33.90 12.44 -10.27
N SER A 775 34.39 13.48 -10.94
CA SER A 775 34.70 13.48 -12.38
C SER A 775 35.89 12.61 -12.79
N GLY A 776 36.66 12.09 -11.82
CA GLY A 776 37.80 11.23 -12.08
C GLY A 776 38.15 10.31 -10.91
N SER A 777 38.67 9.13 -11.25
CA SER A 777 39.05 8.07 -10.30
C SER A 777 40.56 7.81 -10.24
N ASN A 778 41.38 8.69 -10.83
CA ASN A 778 42.84 8.52 -10.94
C ASN A 778 43.63 8.81 -9.64
N TRP A 779 42.93 9.05 -8.53
CA TRP A 779 43.55 9.36 -7.25
C TRP A 779 43.92 8.09 -6.47
N GLN A 780 44.93 8.23 -5.60
CA GLN A 780 45.40 7.19 -4.69
C GLN A 780 45.31 7.72 -3.25
N GLU A 781 45.09 6.83 -2.28
CA GLU A 781 44.97 7.19 -0.87
C GLU A 781 46.17 8.02 -0.39
N SER A 782 47.37 7.66 -0.82
CA SER A 782 48.64 8.31 -0.43
C SER A 782 48.88 9.70 -1.03
N ASN A 783 48.14 10.09 -2.07
CA ASN A 783 48.33 11.37 -2.78
C ASN A 783 47.06 12.22 -2.91
N LEU A 784 45.93 11.75 -2.39
CA LEU A 784 44.71 12.54 -2.32
C LEU A 784 44.85 13.61 -1.24
N THR A 785 44.72 14.86 -1.64
CA THR A 785 44.78 16.05 -0.78
C THR A 785 43.60 16.95 -1.12
N TRP A 786 43.31 17.97 -0.32
CA TRP A 786 42.25 18.93 -0.64
C TRP A 786 42.48 19.60 -1.99
N ASN A 787 43.74 19.92 -2.30
CA ASN A 787 44.14 20.58 -3.54
C ASN A 787 44.09 19.66 -4.77
N THR A 788 44.11 18.34 -4.58
CA THR A 788 44.12 17.32 -5.65
C THR A 788 42.82 16.52 -5.72
N LEU A 789 41.82 16.86 -4.90
CA LEU A 789 40.50 16.24 -4.94
C LEU A 789 39.84 16.52 -6.29
N PRO A 790 39.39 15.48 -7.03
CA PRO A 790 38.66 15.68 -8.27
C PRO A 790 37.39 16.54 -8.07
N ALA A 791 36.96 17.22 -9.12
CA ALA A 791 35.71 17.97 -9.09
C ALA A 791 34.51 17.02 -9.01
N VAL A 792 33.40 17.50 -8.46
CA VAL A 792 32.11 16.80 -8.54
C VAL A 792 31.59 16.87 -9.98
N ASP A 793 31.21 15.72 -10.53
CA ASP A 793 30.57 15.58 -11.84
C ASP A 793 29.04 15.54 -11.70
N GLN A 794 28.55 14.72 -10.77
CA GLN A 794 27.12 14.54 -10.55
C GLN A 794 26.80 14.49 -9.07
N VAL A 795 25.86 15.34 -8.63
CA VAL A 795 25.39 15.36 -7.24
C VAL A 795 24.32 14.28 -7.05
N GLY A 796 24.41 13.53 -5.96
CA GLY A 796 23.45 12.48 -5.60
C GLY A 796 22.63 12.85 -4.36
N ALA A 797 22.18 11.82 -3.64
CA ALA A 797 21.34 11.98 -2.46
C ALA A 797 22.07 12.64 -1.29
N SER A 798 21.32 13.39 -0.48
CA SER A 798 21.77 13.93 0.81
C SER A 798 20.99 13.29 1.94
N VAL A 799 21.69 12.85 2.98
CA VAL A 799 21.07 12.14 4.11
C VAL A 799 21.45 12.80 5.43
N ALA A 800 20.44 13.02 6.28
CA ALA A 800 20.61 13.55 7.62
C ALA A 800 21.17 12.47 8.56
N ILE A 801 22.22 12.81 9.31
CA ILE A 801 22.81 11.93 10.33
C ILE A 801 22.74 12.59 11.71
N THR A 802 22.14 11.88 12.66
CA THR A 802 21.95 12.30 14.05
C THR A 802 22.80 11.48 15.03
N PRO A 803 23.06 11.98 16.26
CA PRO A 803 23.79 11.23 17.28
C PRO A 803 23.19 9.87 17.67
N SER A 804 21.89 9.65 17.42
CA SER A 804 21.21 8.38 17.73
C SER A 804 21.65 7.21 16.85
N GLN A 805 22.31 7.47 15.73
CA GLN A 805 22.71 6.48 14.72
C GLN A 805 24.16 5.97 14.90
N ILE A 806 24.81 6.28 16.03
CA ILE A 806 26.15 5.76 16.33
C ILE A 806 26.09 4.22 16.39
N GLY A 807 26.99 3.56 15.66
CA GLY A 807 27.09 2.09 15.60
C GLY A 807 26.11 1.41 14.66
N THR A 808 25.32 2.17 13.87
CA THR A 808 24.42 1.60 12.85
C THR A 808 25.01 1.72 11.45
N TRP A 809 24.47 0.93 10.52
CA TRP A 809 24.71 1.10 9.09
C TRP A 809 23.78 2.18 8.53
N LEU A 810 24.37 3.11 7.78
CA LEU A 810 23.68 4.04 6.92
C LEU A 810 23.64 3.45 5.51
N GLU A 811 22.46 3.47 4.86
CA GLU A 811 22.31 3.06 3.47
C GLU A 811 21.84 4.25 2.63
N VAL A 812 22.52 4.50 1.52
CA VAL A 812 22.25 5.63 0.62
C VAL A 812 22.06 5.10 -0.80
N ASP A 813 20.93 5.39 -1.42
CA ASP A 813 20.72 5.09 -2.84
C ASP A 813 21.62 5.98 -3.71
N VAL A 814 22.49 5.33 -4.46
CA VAL A 814 23.44 5.94 -5.39
C VAL A 814 23.28 5.38 -6.81
N SER A 815 22.11 4.81 -7.12
CA SER A 815 21.80 4.21 -8.43
C SER A 815 21.97 5.20 -9.58
N ASN A 816 21.70 6.48 -9.34
CA ASN A 816 21.92 7.52 -10.37
C ASN A 816 23.40 7.94 -10.52
N LEU A 817 24.28 7.53 -9.61
CA LEU A 817 25.71 7.86 -9.63
C LEU A 817 26.57 6.75 -10.24
N ILE A 818 26.11 5.50 -10.26
CA ILE A 818 26.91 4.39 -10.78
C ILE A 818 27.14 4.50 -12.29
N GLN A 819 28.31 4.04 -12.73
CA GLN A 819 28.68 3.91 -14.14
C GLN A 819 29.67 2.75 -14.28
N ALA A 820 29.78 2.17 -15.48
CA ALA A 820 30.76 1.12 -15.74
C ALA A 820 32.20 1.58 -15.43
N GLY A 821 33.03 0.68 -14.91
CA GLY A 821 34.41 0.94 -14.53
C GLY A 821 34.57 1.44 -13.09
N THR A 822 35.58 2.27 -12.85
CA THR A 822 35.90 2.74 -11.48
C THR A 822 35.04 3.94 -11.09
N LEU A 823 34.21 3.77 -10.06
CA LEU A 823 33.37 4.82 -9.48
C LEU A 823 34.10 5.50 -8.32
N SER A 824 34.17 6.84 -8.35
CA SER A 824 34.59 7.63 -7.20
C SER A 824 33.43 8.44 -6.65
N LEU A 825 33.16 8.31 -5.36
CA LEU A 825 32.14 9.06 -4.63
C LEU A 825 32.78 10.05 -3.65
N LEU A 826 32.10 11.16 -3.39
CA LEU A 826 32.46 12.17 -2.42
C LEU A 826 31.34 12.30 -1.38
N LEU A 827 31.70 12.22 -0.11
CA LEU A 827 30.87 12.57 1.02
C LEU A 827 31.23 13.98 1.49
N GLU A 828 30.25 14.88 1.50
CA GLU A 828 30.40 16.25 1.96
C GLU A 828 29.26 16.61 2.90
N ASN A 829 29.57 17.30 4.01
CA ASN A 829 28.56 17.86 4.89
C ASN A 829 28.18 19.23 4.32
N ASN A 830 27.02 19.30 3.67
CA ASN A 830 26.49 20.54 3.11
C ASN A 830 25.62 21.32 4.13
N GLY A 831 25.53 20.81 5.36
CA GLY A 831 24.91 21.51 6.48
C GLY A 831 25.74 22.71 6.98
N PRO A 832 25.19 23.51 7.90
CA PRO A 832 25.84 24.70 8.44
C PRO A 832 27.23 24.42 9.02
N ALA A 833 28.17 25.33 8.77
CA ALA A 833 29.52 25.23 9.33
C ALA A 833 29.50 25.31 10.86
N SER A 834 30.07 24.32 11.53
CA SER A 834 30.12 24.24 12.99
C SER A 834 31.31 23.41 13.48
N GLY A 835 31.88 23.83 14.61
CA GLY A 835 32.93 23.10 15.32
C GLY A 835 32.51 21.70 15.77
N LYS A 836 31.21 21.40 15.80
CA LYS A 836 30.60 20.17 16.31
C LYS A 836 29.87 19.37 15.22
N SER A 837 30.08 19.69 13.95
CA SER A 837 29.36 19.10 12.80
C SER A 837 30.00 17.83 12.25
N ASP A 838 31.08 17.33 12.87
CA ASP A 838 31.78 16.16 12.35
C ASP A 838 30.99 14.89 12.57
N VAL A 839 31.02 14.03 11.56
CA VAL A 839 30.63 12.63 11.61
C VAL A 839 31.82 11.81 11.13
N SER A 840 32.05 10.67 11.77
CA SER A 840 33.04 9.70 11.31
C SER A 840 32.43 8.38 10.92
N PHE A 841 32.93 7.84 9.81
CA PHE A 841 32.60 6.53 9.29
C PHE A 841 33.80 5.60 9.45
N SER A 842 33.52 4.30 9.43
CA SER A 842 34.54 3.28 9.28
C SER A 842 35.21 3.39 7.91
N SER A 843 36.54 3.37 7.88
CA SER A 843 37.32 3.22 6.64
C SER A 843 37.51 1.73 6.31
N ARG A 844 38.05 1.39 5.14
CA ARG A 844 38.35 0.00 4.76
C ARG A 844 39.34 -0.67 5.72
N GLU A 845 40.26 0.08 6.33
CA GLU A 845 41.26 -0.45 7.28
C GLU A 845 40.62 -0.90 8.61
N SER A 846 39.34 -0.58 8.84
CA SER A 846 38.65 -0.89 10.10
C SER A 846 37.97 -2.26 10.16
N GLY A 847 37.85 -2.96 9.03
CA GLY A 847 37.08 -4.22 8.92
C GLY A 847 35.56 -4.04 8.78
N SER A 848 35.06 -2.80 8.78
CA SER A 848 33.64 -2.48 8.49
C SER A 848 33.56 -1.25 7.59
N GLY A 849 34.42 -1.20 6.56
CA GLY A 849 34.53 -0.07 5.66
C GLY A 849 33.33 0.12 4.74
N PRO A 850 33.37 1.14 3.88
CA PRO A 850 32.30 1.42 2.93
C PRO A 850 32.09 0.27 1.94
N GLU A 851 30.83 -0.06 1.68
CA GLU A 851 30.42 -1.09 0.73
C GLU A 851 29.37 -0.54 -0.23
N LEU A 852 29.36 -1.04 -1.47
CA LEU A 852 28.34 -0.74 -2.45
C LEU A 852 27.60 -2.05 -2.78
N ILE A 853 26.31 -2.13 -2.47
CA ILE A 853 25.46 -3.24 -2.90
C ILE A 853 24.90 -2.90 -4.27
N VAL A 854 25.40 -3.54 -5.31
CA VAL A 854 24.99 -3.34 -6.70
C VAL A 854 24.07 -4.47 -7.13
N THR A 855 22.97 -4.12 -7.79
CA THR A 855 22.14 -5.08 -8.54
C THR A 855 22.29 -4.70 -10.02
N PRO A 856 23.12 -5.42 -10.80
CA PRO A 856 23.39 -5.11 -12.22
C PRO A 856 22.14 -5.16 -13.10
#